data_AF-A0A124GWG2-F1
#
_entry.id   AF-A0A124GWG2-F1
#
_cell.length_a   1.000
_cell.length_b   1.000
_cell.length_c   1.000
_cell.angle_alpha   90.00
_cell.angle_beta   90.00
_cell.angle_gamma   90.00
#
_symmetry.space_group_name_H-M   'P 1'
#
loop_
_entity.id
_entity.type
_entity.pdbx_description
1 polymer ?
#
loop_
_entity_poly.entity_id
_entity_poly.type
_entity_poly.pdbx_seq_one_letter_code
_entity_poly.pdbx_strand_id
1 'polypeptide(L)'
;MSWDLSRRRLLQLGGVTAASVVLTGPRALAAAQPAAAPAGQPPAPSGMLADLLPQALGTSAGQRPRFSWQMPDFGAGTVQRAYQLQLAATPGGFEADRLVWDSGRQDSADSTAVPYGGPPLEPRTAYWWRVRSWGEKRSAWSRPVLLATSVEDEWEAEPIWVPAGPVMTDGTLSTRLKITNVAAGLWFRAANTANNYLWQLRAGSPGVLRKHICVGGTYTVLGEVRLPFAVATGEWLDFSVTMTGATFTTTVNGTVVDTTTDTRHASGNIGLRNGLSESQVYDRVTFTAADGTVLLDDDFASDKGTFSAGTVSGGTLTFPAGASSLSSYGADDTWALLRHEYDTDAGKDMAAAVLYVAATSPDPARQYVAKVWSNGTVVGHASVRAGAGTAYQAFDITPTLRAGGRKNALAALCWTTSEQKFLAQLEITYADGSRATIASGDHWKARRQAGLLPAKGSAGSSYFTVPQEYWDLRREPVGWTEPGFDDDGWHAARVRPAVSGLTPALIEPVRLHDVAPASVTEVADGRWLVDLGREIVGGLALEVTGSAGDTVEVRLGEELNADGTVRHQLRATNTYREVWTLRNGAQRFEHWGYRGFRWAELRTSVDLSKAVVTGRAWRLDWDDAQASFRSSDPDLDRVWELCRYSIEATRGDVYVDTPTRERGPYEGDALINQLSEYGVQRSYALARWSNDYLVRKGTWPTEYRLMCAISAWEDYLATGDDRQLAKDYDLLAAKNLTAYLDAQGLVRKAPGSTSQNLGDLVDWPAASRDGYVFTNVNTVVNAFQYAAFDALAKCAEALGRSEDAKALRGRADTLAAAMRGTLLDASAGRFLDGVGTSHSAQHATAFPVALGVADALGDEVRARLGDTLAAGGMKVSVYGAQFLLDALFRLGRADAALALLTSSATNSWLHMLDALKATVVTEAWDPSLKSNMTFSHAWASAPAGAVARHILGVQVSKPGAAEFLIRPRTGQLAAAEGTVPSLRGPVSVTVRRSGAAHTVRVGVPPNSRAVLEVEIGDADPSAYRVTATAPGGQGSVAVRPFTDLTGTVLRIGPVGSGTAEVERVSS
;
A
#
# COMPACT_ATOMS: atom_id res chain seq x y z
N MET A 1 11.82 -37.18 8.03
CA MET A 1 11.07 -38.26 7.33
C MET A 1 11.05 -37.92 5.86
N SER A 2 11.58 -38.80 5.01
CA SER A 2 11.78 -38.57 3.57
C SER A 2 10.45 -38.52 2.81
N TRP A 3 10.28 -37.53 1.95
CA TRP A 3 9.20 -37.49 0.98
C TRP A 3 9.80 -37.55 -0.42
N ASP A 4 9.79 -38.75 -0.98
CA ASP A 4 9.86 -39.00 -2.40
C ASP A 4 8.51 -39.65 -2.76
N LEU A 5 7.81 -39.15 -3.79
CA LEU A 5 6.91 -39.98 -4.62
C LEU A 5 6.37 -39.22 -5.83
N SER A 6 6.59 -39.90 -6.94
CA SER A 6 6.32 -39.61 -8.34
C SER A 6 4.87 -39.31 -8.74
N ARG A 7 4.76 -38.47 -9.78
CA ARG A 7 3.61 -38.31 -10.68
C ARG A 7 3.35 -39.60 -11.48
N ARG A 8 2.13 -40.17 -11.42
CA ARG A 8 1.35 -40.64 -12.60
C ARG A 8 0.03 -41.38 -12.25
N ARG A 9 -1.01 -41.01 -13.03
CA ARG A 9 -2.23 -41.73 -13.45
C ARG A 9 -3.46 -41.75 -12.53
N LEU A 10 -4.55 -41.18 -13.04
CA LEU A 10 -5.86 -41.83 -13.10
C LEU A 10 -6.74 -41.21 -14.21
N LEU A 11 -7.32 -42.07 -15.03
CA LEU A 11 -8.34 -41.80 -16.05
C LEU A 11 -9.47 -42.81 -15.82
N GLN A 12 -10.73 -42.35 -16.04
CA GLN A 12 -12.01 -43.09 -16.09
C GLN A 12 -12.62 -43.52 -14.74
N LEU A 13 -13.92 -43.44 -14.46
CA LEU A 13 -15.16 -43.06 -15.17
C LEU A 13 -16.27 -42.91 -14.08
N GLY A 14 -17.28 -42.06 -14.29
CA GLY A 14 -18.50 -42.06 -13.46
C GLY A 14 -19.28 -40.75 -13.55
N GLY A 15 -20.19 -40.66 -14.53
CA GLY A 15 -21.02 -39.48 -14.75
C GLY A 15 -22.25 -39.42 -13.85
N VAL A 16 -22.55 -38.22 -13.35
CA VAL A 16 -23.90 -37.77 -12.99
C VAL A 16 -24.01 -36.29 -13.39
N THR A 17 -24.99 -35.99 -14.24
CA THR A 17 -25.33 -34.67 -14.75
C THR A 17 -25.90 -33.77 -13.65
N ALA A 18 -25.18 -32.71 -13.29
CA ALA A 18 -25.70 -31.57 -12.55
C ALA A 18 -25.37 -30.28 -13.30
N ALA A 19 -26.41 -29.56 -13.72
CA ALA A 19 -26.31 -28.28 -14.41
C ALA A 19 -25.57 -27.27 -13.52
N SER A 20 -24.34 -26.94 -13.90
CA SER A 20 -23.49 -25.96 -13.22
C SER A 20 -23.72 -24.61 -13.87
N VAL A 21 -24.32 -23.67 -13.13
CA VAL A 21 -24.24 -22.24 -13.45
C VAL A 21 -22.78 -21.85 -13.22
N VAL A 22 -22.03 -21.61 -14.30
CA VAL A 22 -20.66 -21.12 -14.24
C VAL A 22 -20.71 -19.65 -13.83
N LEU A 23 -20.55 -19.39 -12.54
CA LEU A 23 -20.15 -18.09 -12.03
C LEU A 23 -18.69 -17.87 -12.44
N THR A 24 -18.49 -17.08 -13.49
CA THR A 24 -17.18 -16.58 -13.89
C THR A 24 -16.67 -15.63 -12.82
N GLY A 25 -15.89 -16.14 -11.86
CA GLY A 25 -15.06 -15.29 -11.02
C GLY A 25 -14.07 -14.50 -11.90
N PRO A 26 -13.64 -13.30 -11.49
CA PRO A 26 -12.62 -12.56 -12.21
C PRO A 26 -11.34 -13.40 -12.17
N ARG A 27 -10.96 -13.97 -13.32
CA ARG A 27 -9.62 -14.52 -13.49
C ARG A 27 -8.66 -13.38 -13.20
N ALA A 28 -7.80 -13.56 -12.20
CA ALA A 28 -6.57 -12.80 -12.10
C ALA A 28 -5.96 -12.75 -13.52
N LEU A 29 -5.70 -11.54 -14.00
CA LEU A 29 -4.90 -11.33 -15.20
C LEU A 29 -3.52 -11.89 -14.90
N ALA A 30 -3.35 -13.21 -15.05
CA ALA A 30 -2.05 -13.77 -15.33
C ALA A 30 -1.56 -12.98 -16.54
N ALA A 31 -0.45 -12.25 -16.37
CA ALA A 31 0.27 -11.68 -17.49
C ALA A 31 0.38 -12.80 -18.53
N ALA A 32 -0.33 -12.65 -19.65
CA ALA A 32 -0.21 -13.60 -20.72
C ALA A 32 1.28 -13.67 -21.03
N GLN A 33 1.88 -14.87 -20.88
CA GLN A 33 3.21 -15.11 -21.43
C GLN A 33 3.17 -14.57 -22.85
N PRO A 34 4.12 -13.71 -23.25
CA PRO A 34 4.08 -13.15 -24.59
C PRO A 34 4.01 -14.32 -25.55
N ALA A 35 2.93 -14.38 -26.34
CA ALA A 35 2.82 -15.35 -27.41
C ALA A 35 4.11 -15.23 -28.23
N ALA A 36 4.82 -16.35 -28.40
CA ALA A 36 6.02 -16.37 -29.22
C ALA A 36 5.69 -15.71 -30.56
N ALA A 37 6.47 -14.69 -30.94
CA ALA A 37 6.24 -13.97 -32.19
C ALA A 37 6.12 -14.97 -33.34
N PRO A 38 5.16 -14.79 -34.27
CA PRO A 38 5.05 -15.66 -35.43
C PRO A 38 6.41 -15.77 -36.13
N ALA A 39 6.81 -16.99 -36.47
CA ALA A 39 8.13 -17.28 -37.02
C ALA A 39 8.41 -16.38 -38.24
N GLY A 40 9.45 -15.54 -38.16
CA GLY A 40 9.90 -14.65 -39.23
C GLY A 40 9.77 -13.15 -38.98
N GLN A 41 9.07 -12.68 -37.94
CA GLN A 41 9.09 -11.26 -37.57
C GLN A 41 10.29 -10.92 -36.66
N PRO A 42 10.96 -9.75 -36.86
CA PRO A 42 12.03 -9.31 -35.96
C PRO A 42 11.48 -9.07 -34.55
N PRO A 43 12.25 -9.34 -33.48
CA PRO A 43 11.81 -9.08 -32.11
C PRO A 43 11.52 -7.59 -31.89
N ALA A 44 10.61 -7.30 -30.95
CA ALA A 44 10.16 -5.95 -30.62
C ALA A 44 10.69 -5.49 -29.25
N PRO A 45 10.82 -4.18 -28.99
CA PRO A 45 11.09 -3.66 -27.66
C PRO A 45 10.03 -4.09 -26.63
N SER A 46 10.47 -4.33 -25.41
CA SER A 46 9.67 -4.81 -24.27
C SER A 46 9.88 -3.95 -23.03
N GLY A 47 9.27 -4.32 -21.88
CA GLY A 47 9.50 -3.63 -20.61
C GLY A 47 9.18 -2.13 -20.66
N MET A 48 8.21 -1.75 -21.48
CA MET A 48 7.82 -0.36 -21.72
C MET A 48 7.40 0.31 -20.42
N LEU A 49 7.99 1.47 -20.10
CA LEU A 49 7.57 2.36 -19.02
C LEU A 49 7.42 3.78 -19.56
N ALA A 50 6.40 4.50 -19.10
CA ALA A 50 6.29 5.93 -19.25
C ALA A 50 6.21 6.54 -17.85
N ASP A 51 7.01 7.56 -17.56
CA ASP A 51 7.16 8.13 -16.22
C ASP A 51 7.38 7.09 -15.11
N LEU A 52 8.19 6.07 -15.43
CA LEU A 52 8.50 4.91 -14.59
C LEU A 52 7.33 3.93 -14.36
N LEU A 53 6.16 4.16 -14.96
CA LEU A 53 4.97 3.33 -14.81
C LEU A 53 4.72 2.44 -16.04
N PRO A 54 4.26 1.19 -15.88
CA PRO A 54 3.84 0.34 -17.01
C PRO A 54 2.68 0.92 -17.81
N GLN A 55 1.78 1.64 -17.14
CA GLN A 55 0.80 2.54 -17.72
C GLN A 55 0.92 3.88 -16.99
N ALA A 56 1.24 4.94 -17.72
CA ALA A 56 1.46 6.26 -17.15
C ALA A 56 0.14 7.01 -16.98
N LEU A 57 -0.69 6.53 -16.06
CA LEU A 57 -2.00 7.12 -15.78
C LEU A 57 -1.80 8.30 -14.82
N GLY A 58 -2.25 9.49 -15.23
CA GLY A 58 -2.10 10.72 -14.45
C GLY A 58 -0.82 11.52 -14.73
N THR A 59 -0.10 11.21 -15.82
CA THR A 59 1.06 12.02 -16.25
C THR A 59 0.65 13.47 -16.51
N SER A 60 1.39 14.46 -15.98
CA SER A 60 1.07 15.85 -16.30
C SER A 60 1.25 16.15 -17.79
N ALA A 61 0.23 16.76 -18.38
CA ALA A 61 0.19 17.13 -19.78
C ALA A 61 1.33 18.12 -20.12
N GLY A 62 1.64 19.02 -19.17
CA GLY A 62 2.73 19.99 -19.28
C GLY A 62 4.14 19.45 -19.04
N GLN A 63 4.32 18.29 -18.37
CA GLN A 63 5.64 17.83 -17.93
C GLN A 63 6.46 17.04 -18.98
N ARG A 64 5.92 16.82 -20.19
CA ARG A 64 6.51 15.96 -21.24
C ARG A 64 6.85 14.55 -20.70
N PRO A 65 6.02 13.53 -20.95
CA PRO A 65 6.28 12.17 -20.46
C PRO A 65 7.69 11.67 -20.81
N ARG A 66 8.30 10.86 -19.94
CA ARG A 66 9.58 10.19 -20.21
C ARG A 66 9.41 8.71 -20.47
N PHE A 67 9.91 8.24 -21.60
CA PHE A 67 9.76 6.86 -22.06
C PHE A 67 11.02 6.03 -21.82
N SER A 68 10.83 4.80 -21.34
CA SER A 68 11.89 3.80 -21.17
C SER A 68 11.46 2.47 -21.77
N TRP A 69 12.38 1.74 -22.38
CA TRP A 69 12.13 0.42 -22.96
C TRP A 69 13.36 -0.48 -22.87
N GLN A 70 13.12 -1.78 -22.88
CA GLN A 70 14.15 -2.80 -23.03
C GLN A 70 14.34 -3.07 -24.52
N MET A 71 15.58 -3.00 -24.98
CA MET A 71 15.92 -3.29 -26.37
C MET A 71 15.81 -4.81 -26.62
N PRO A 72 15.26 -5.24 -27.77
CA PRO A 72 15.27 -6.67 -28.11
C PRO A 72 16.70 -7.19 -28.29
N ASP A 73 16.91 -8.45 -27.90
CA ASP A 73 18.19 -9.12 -28.08
C ASP A 73 18.36 -9.56 -29.55
N PHE A 74 19.41 -9.07 -30.20
CA PHE A 74 19.81 -9.47 -31.56
C PHE A 74 21.07 -10.34 -31.58
N GLY A 75 21.59 -10.73 -30.41
CA GLY A 75 22.83 -11.46 -30.23
C GLY A 75 23.81 -10.74 -29.29
N ALA A 76 24.96 -11.36 -29.08
CA ALA A 76 25.99 -10.82 -28.19
C ALA A 76 26.49 -9.44 -28.67
N GLY A 77 26.69 -8.51 -27.73
CA GLY A 77 27.13 -7.15 -28.01
C GLY A 77 26.05 -6.23 -28.58
N THR A 78 24.77 -6.62 -28.57
CA THR A 78 23.64 -5.77 -29.01
C THR A 78 23.62 -4.42 -28.29
N VAL A 79 23.70 -3.36 -29.08
CA VAL A 79 23.59 -1.95 -28.64
C VAL A 79 22.58 -1.21 -29.50
N GLN A 80 21.88 -0.23 -28.91
CA GLN A 80 20.99 0.64 -29.66
C GLN A 80 21.82 1.73 -30.36
N ARG A 81 21.50 1.99 -31.62
CA ARG A 81 22.08 3.08 -32.43
C ARG A 81 21.04 4.13 -32.80
N ALA A 82 19.77 3.73 -32.88
CA ALA A 82 18.67 4.64 -33.12
C ALA A 82 17.37 4.11 -32.52
N TYR A 83 16.40 5.00 -32.34
CA TYR A 83 15.01 4.66 -32.00
C TYR A 83 14.02 5.52 -32.79
N GLN A 84 12.76 5.13 -32.74
CA GLN A 84 11.64 5.94 -33.23
C GLN A 84 10.44 5.68 -32.32
N LEU A 85 9.89 6.76 -31.78
CA LEU A 85 8.71 6.79 -30.94
C LEU A 85 7.54 7.33 -31.75
N GLN A 86 6.38 6.70 -31.61
CA GLN A 86 5.12 7.20 -32.15
C GLN A 86 4.10 7.30 -31.03
N LEU A 87 3.29 8.35 -31.08
CA LEU A 87 2.16 8.59 -30.21
C LEU A 87 0.89 8.76 -31.07
N ALA A 88 -0.20 8.14 -30.68
CA ALA A 88 -1.51 8.25 -31.33
C ALA A 88 -2.62 8.44 -30.30
N ALA A 89 -3.69 9.13 -30.68
CA ALA A 89 -4.87 9.34 -29.84
C ALA A 89 -5.81 8.11 -29.79
N THR A 90 -5.56 7.10 -30.63
CA THR A 90 -6.24 5.79 -30.60
C THR A 90 -5.26 4.70 -31.03
N PRO A 91 -5.45 3.42 -30.61
CA PRO A 91 -4.64 2.32 -31.09
C PRO A 91 -4.67 2.14 -32.62
N GLY A 92 -5.84 2.34 -33.24
CA GLY A 92 -6.00 2.25 -34.69
C GLY A 92 -5.33 3.39 -35.47
N GLY A 93 -4.99 4.50 -34.80
CA GLY A 93 -4.29 5.64 -35.41
C GLY A 93 -2.92 5.27 -35.97
N PHE A 94 -2.25 4.27 -35.39
CA PHE A 94 -0.94 3.80 -35.83
C PHE A 94 -0.91 3.16 -37.21
N GLU A 95 -1.96 2.43 -37.58
CA GLU A 95 -2.07 1.74 -38.88
C GLU A 95 -2.73 2.65 -39.92
N ALA A 96 -3.53 3.63 -39.48
CA ALA A 96 -4.17 4.63 -40.33
C ALA A 96 -3.31 5.89 -40.56
N ASP A 97 -2.07 5.92 -40.06
CA ASP A 97 -1.15 7.07 -40.11
C ASP A 97 -1.75 8.38 -39.53
N ARG A 98 -2.59 8.24 -38.49
CA ARG A 98 -3.20 9.34 -37.73
C ARG A 98 -2.48 9.49 -36.39
N LEU A 99 -1.23 9.94 -36.47
CA LEU A 99 -0.35 10.10 -35.31
C LEU A 99 -0.53 11.49 -34.68
N VAL A 100 -0.45 11.55 -33.36
CA VAL A 100 -0.27 12.80 -32.61
C VAL A 100 1.17 13.28 -32.76
N TRP A 101 2.11 12.35 -32.73
CA TRP A 101 3.52 12.63 -32.90
C TRP A 101 4.27 11.41 -33.44
N ASP A 102 5.26 11.68 -34.28
CA ASP A 102 6.29 10.72 -34.69
C ASP A 102 7.64 11.41 -34.50
N SER A 103 8.54 10.80 -33.73
CA SER A 103 9.88 11.33 -33.56
C SER A 103 10.69 11.27 -34.86
N GLY A 104 10.29 10.44 -35.83
CA GLY A 104 11.17 9.97 -36.88
C GLY A 104 12.31 9.13 -36.29
N ARG A 105 13.25 8.71 -37.15
CA ARG A 105 14.44 8.00 -36.68
C ARG A 105 15.36 8.98 -35.94
N GLN A 106 15.58 8.71 -34.66
CA GLN A 106 16.50 9.44 -33.78
C GLN A 106 17.79 8.64 -33.64
N ASP A 107 18.92 9.20 -34.08
CA ASP A 107 20.24 8.57 -33.97
C ASP A 107 20.78 8.73 -32.54
N SER A 108 20.23 7.94 -31.61
CA SER A 108 20.62 7.91 -30.20
C SER A 108 20.61 6.48 -29.64
N ALA A 109 21.51 6.23 -28.69
CA ALA A 109 21.60 5.00 -27.91
C ALA A 109 20.66 4.99 -26.67
N ASP A 110 19.93 6.08 -26.42
CA ASP A 110 19.09 6.23 -25.24
C ASP A 110 17.84 5.34 -25.31
N SER A 111 17.59 4.59 -24.25
CA SER A 111 16.38 3.77 -24.08
C SER A 111 15.75 3.92 -22.70
N THR A 112 16.17 4.95 -21.96
CA THR A 112 15.80 5.19 -20.56
C THR A 112 15.54 6.67 -20.37
N ALA A 113 14.40 7.01 -19.77
CA ALA A 113 13.99 8.39 -19.48
C ALA A 113 13.99 9.33 -20.70
N VAL A 114 13.72 8.80 -21.90
CA VAL A 114 13.72 9.56 -23.16
C VAL A 114 12.53 10.52 -23.18
N PRO A 115 12.74 11.85 -23.27
CA PRO A 115 11.67 12.81 -23.17
C PRO A 115 10.79 12.82 -24.41
N TYR A 116 9.49 13.02 -24.20
CA TYR A 116 8.53 13.29 -25.27
C TYR A 116 8.86 14.61 -25.98
N GLY A 117 9.14 14.51 -27.28
CA GLY A 117 9.54 15.63 -28.14
C GLY A 117 8.41 16.24 -28.96
N GLY A 118 7.17 15.74 -28.83
CA GLY A 118 6.05 16.17 -29.65
C GLY A 118 5.36 17.47 -29.18
N PRO A 119 4.22 17.81 -29.82
CA PRO A 119 3.36 18.93 -29.41
C PRO A 119 2.84 18.75 -27.98
N PRO A 120 2.53 19.84 -27.24
CA PRO A 120 1.92 19.74 -25.91
C PRO A 120 0.74 18.77 -25.89
N LEU A 121 0.69 17.92 -24.87
CA LEU A 121 -0.44 17.01 -24.69
C LEU A 121 -1.60 17.78 -24.08
N GLU A 122 -2.82 17.36 -24.40
CA GLU A 122 -4.04 17.84 -23.72
C GLU A 122 -4.19 17.15 -22.35
N PRO A 123 -4.67 17.85 -21.31
CA PRO A 123 -5.16 17.23 -20.08
C PRO A 123 -6.29 16.22 -20.35
N ARG A 124 -6.58 15.34 -19.38
CA ARG A 124 -7.72 14.40 -19.44
C ARG A 124 -7.78 13.52 -20.68
N THR A 125 -6.64 13.19 -21.27
CA THR A 125 -6.58 12.56 -22.59
C THR A 125 -5.77 11.28 -22.56
N ALA A 126 -6.36 10.22 -23.11
CA ALA A 126 -5.68 8.96 -23.37
C ALA A 126 -4.89 9.03 -24.67
N TYR A 127 -3.66 8.53 -24.62
CA TYR A 127 -2.78 8.33 -25.75
C TYR A 127 -2.22 6.92 -25.72
N TRP A 128 -1.78 6.44 -26.88
CA TRP A 128 -1.02 5.21 -26.99
C TRP A 128 0.32 5.54 -27.59
N TRP A 129 1.37 4.94 -27.05
CA TRP A 129 2.71 5.06 -27.58
C TRP A 129 3.27 3.70 -27.97
N ARG A 130 4.11 3.68 -29.00
CA ARG A 130 4.91 2.52 -29.39
C ARG A 130 6.32 2.97 -29.77
N VAL A 131 7.28 2.06 -29.64
CA VAL A 131 8.67 2.30 -29.99
C VAL A 131 9.20 1.19 -30.89
N ARG A 132 10.11 1.54 -31.78
CA ARG A 132 11.01 0.59 -32.43
C ARG A 132 12.45 1.09 -32.30
N SER A 133 13.39 0.17 -32.36
CA SER A 133 14.81 0.46 -32.22
C SER A 133 15.63 -0.17 -33.34
N TRP A 134 16.85 0.34 -33.49
CA TRP A 134 17.86 -0.19 -34.40
C TRP A 134 19.12 -0.49 -33.61
N GLY A 135 19.63 -1.72 -33.75
CA GLY A 135 21.03 -2.05 -33.48
C GLY A 135 21.73 -2.31 -34.80
N GLU A 136 22.20 -3.54 -34.99
CA GLU A 136 22.58 -4.04 -36.33
C GLU A 136 21.35 -4.30 -37.22
N LYS A 137 20.24 -4.67 -36.59
CA LYS A 137 18.94 -4.94 -37.22
C LYS A 137 17.90 -3.97 -36.70
N ARG A 138 16.87 -3.72 -37.51
CA ARG A 138 15.66 -2.99 -37.11
C ARG A 138 14.71 -3.92 -36.37
N SER A 139 14.19 -3.50 -35.23
CA SER A 139 13.16 -4.24 -34.50
C SER A 139 11.78 -4.14 -35.17
N ALA A 140 10.85 -5.00 -34.76
CA ALA A 140 9.44 -4.69 -34.94
C ALA A 140 9.03 -3.53 -34.01
N TRP A 141 7.86 -2.96 -34.25
CA TRP A 141 7.24 -2.05 -33.30
C TRP A 141 6.87 -2.81 -32.02
N SER A 142 7.05 -2.18 -30.87
CA SER A 142 6.48 -2.65 -29.62
C SER A 142 4.95 -2.69 -29.71
N ARG A 143 4.32 -3.45 -28.80
CA ARG A 143 2.89 -3.28 -28.56
C ARG A 143 2.61 -1.82 -28.14
N PRO A 144 1.49 -1.22 -28.58
CA PRO A 144 1.03 0.05 -28.03
C PRO A 144 0.78 -0.05 -26.52
N VAL A 145 1.16 0.99 -25.78
CA VAL A 145 0.96 1.10 -24.34
C VAL A 145 0.15 2.36 -24.04
N LEU A 146 -0.84 2.22 -23.16
CA LEU A 146 -1.69 3.32 -22.72
C LEU A 146 -0.89 4.31 -21.84
N LEU A 147 -1.09 5.58 -22.11
CA LEU A 147 -0.69 6.72 -21.30
C LEU A 147 -1.93 7.62 -21.17
N ALA A 148 -2.20 8.15 -19.99
CA ALA A 148 -3.33 9.07 -19.82
C ALA A 148 -2.86 10.29 -19.03
N THR A 149 -3.13 11.47 -19.57
CA THR A 149 -2.72 12.70 -18.91
C THR A 149 -3.56 12.97 -17.66
N SER A 150 -3.01 13.72 -16.71
CA SER A 150 -3.71 14.18 -15.52
C SER A 150 -4.90 15.09 -15.86
N VAL A 151 -5.78 15.28 -14.89
CA VAL A 151 -6.90 16.23 -14.99
C VAL A 151 -6.44 17.68 -14.85
N GLU A 152 -5.29 17.91 -14.18
CA GLU A 152 -4.76 19.25 -13.88
C GLU A 152 -5.82 20.12 -13.16
N ASP A 153 -6.12 21.31 -13.66
CA ASP A 153 -7.18 22.20 -13.16
C ASP A 153 -8.51 22.08 -13.94
N GLU A 154 -8.61 21.15 -14.89
CA GLU A 154 -9.77 20.95 -15.76
C GLU A 154 -10.80 19.93 -15.21
N TRP A 155 -11.02 19.91 -13.89
CA TRP A 155 -12.03 19.04 -13.30
C TRP A 155 -13.44 19.51 -13.71
N GLU A 156 -14.20 18.61 -14.33
CA GLU A 156 -15.65 18.75 -14.51
C GLU A 156 -16.41 18.16 -13.32
N ALA A 157 -15.78 17.22 -12.62
CA ALA A 157 -16.34 16.64 -11.41
C ALA A 157 -16.34 17.62 -10.25
N GLU A 158 -17.44 17.63 -9.52
CA GLU A 158 -17.59 18.33 -8.26
C GLU A 158 -17.39 17.34 -7.11
N PRO A 159 -16.72 17.74 -6.02
CA PRO A 159 -16.65 16.89 -4.84
C PRO A 159 -18.05 16.75 -4.24
N ILE A 160 -18.44 15.52 -3.92
CA ILE A 160 -19.76 15.19 -3.40
C ILE A 160 -19.68 14.45 -2.08
N TRP A 161 -20.79 14.47 -1.35
CA TRP A 161 -21.02 13.64 -0.19
C TRP A 161 -22.50 13.38 0.02
N VAL A 162 -22.85 12.51 0.97
CA VAL A 162 -24.22 12.39 1.43
C VAL A 162 -24.65 13.64 2.21
N PRO A 163 -25.90 14.14 2.07
CA PRO A 163 -26.39 15.22 2.90
C PRO A 163 -26.26 14.90 4.40
N ALA A 164 -25.96 15.90 5.24
CA ALA A 164 -25.94 15.73 6.69
C ALA A 164 -27.35 15.44 7.23
N GLY A 165 -27.43 14.69 8.33
CA GLY A 165 -28.71 14.40 8.99
C GLY A 165 -29.33 15.65 9.62
N PRO A 166 -30.66 15.85 9.57
CA PRO A 166 -31.30 16.88 10.37
C PRO A 166 -31.03 16.63 11.87
N VAL A 167 -30.63 17.67 12.59
CA VAL A 167 -30.59 17.67 14.05
C VAL A 167 -31.97 18.09 14.55
N MET A 168 -32.69 17.18 15.21
CA MET A 168 -34.02 17.47 15.72
C MET A 168 -33.90 18.06 17.14
N THR A 169 -34.26 19.35 17.26
CA THR A 169 -34.28 20.10 18.52
C THR A 169 -35.73 20.28 18.99
N ASP A 170 -36.31 21.44 18.71
CA ASP A 170 -37.68 21.83 19.02
C ASP A 170 -38.58 21.56 17.82
N GLY A 171 -39.80 21.11 18.08
CA GLY A 171 -40.72 20.65 17.04
C GLY A 171 -41.78 19.69 17.59
N THR A 172 -42.50 19.02 16.71
CA THR A 172 -43.52 18.05 17.07
C THR A 172 -43.23 16.70 16.38
N LEU A 173 -42.97 15.68 17.19
CA LEU A 173 -43.01 14.28 16.76
C LEU A 173 -44.46 13.81 16.81
N SER A 174 -45.03 13.42 15.68
CA SER A 174 -46.39 12.87 15.58
C SER A 174 -46.36 11.48 14.98
N THR A 175 -47.27 10.62 15.41
CA THR A 175 -47.47 9.32 14.80
C THR A 175 -48.93 8.90 14.90
N ARG A 176 -49.37 8.13 13.91
CA ARG A 176 -50.60 7.36 14.00
C ARG A 176 -50.24 5.91 14.24
N LEU A 177 -50.69 5.37 15.37
CA LEU A 177 -50.28 4.05 15.84
C LEU A 177 -51.48 3.23 16.33
N LYS A 178 -51.30 1.92 16.40
CA LYS A 178 -52.26 0.97 16.96
C LYS A 178 -51.52 0.04 17.91
N ILE A 179 -51.90 0.06 19.20
CA ILE A 179 -51.35 -0.87 20.19
C ILE A 179 -52.02 -2.22 19.98
N THR A 180 -51.25 -3.26 19.69
CA THR A 180 -51.77 -4.62 19.57
C THR A 180 -51.61 -5.40 20.88
N ASN A 181 -50.58 -5.09 21.67
CA ASN A 181 -50.40 -5.65 23.00
C ASN A 181 -49.63 -4.66 23.91
N VAL A 182 -50.14 -4.45 25.13
CA VAL A 182 -49.54 -3.66 26.23
C VAL A 182 -49.29 -2.17 25.94
N ALA A 183 -48.41 -1.79 25.01
CA ALA A 183 -47.98 -0.40 24.82
C ALA A 183 -47.36 -0.11 23.44
N ALA A 184 -47.19 1.18 23.14
CA ALA A 184 -46.36 1.70 22.06
C ALA A 184 -45.32 2.71 22.59
N GLY A 185 -44.10 2.68 22.06
CA GLY A 185 -42.97 3.49 22.53
C GLY A 185 -42.35 4.42 21.49
N LEU A 186 -42.20 5.71 21.83
CA LEU A 186 -41.52 6.73 21.04
C LEU A 186 -40.26 7.24 21.74
N TRP A 187 -39.17 7.31 20.98
CA TRP A 187 -37.95 8.01 21.36
C TRP A 187 -37.86 9.39 20.73
N PHE A 188 -37.37 10.35 21.50
CA PHE A 188 -37.08 11.70 21.03
C PHE A 188 -35.93 12.35 21.79
N ARG A 189 -35.36 13.41 21.19
CA ARG A 189 -34.07 14.02 21.58
C ARG A 189 -33.02 12.94 21.89
N ALA A 190 -32.96 11.94 21.01
CA ALA A 190 -32.14 10.75 21.19
C ALA A 190 -30.78 10.96 20.52
N ALA A 191 -29.74 11.24 21.29
CA ALA A 191 -28.37 11.32 20.76
C ALA A 191 -27.90 9.93 20.28
N ASN A 192 -28.33 8.88 20.97
CA ASN A 192 -28.13 7.47 20.61
C ASN A 192 -29.11 6.59 21.41
N THR A 193 -29.05 5.28 21.24
CA THR A 193 -29.93 4.33 21.96
C THR A 193 -29.72 4.30 23.48
N ALA A 194 -28.59 4.82 23.96
CA ALA A 194 -28.23 4.91 25.38
C ALA A 194 -28.54 6.28 26.00
N ASN A 195 -28.96 7.28 25.21
CA ASN A 195 -29.24 8.64 25.66
C ASN A 195 -30.44 9.21 24.89
N ASN A 196 -31.62 9.13 25.50
CA ASN A 196 -32.90 9.51 24.88
C ASN A 196 -34.00 9.74 25.93
N TYR A 197 -35.11 10.36 25.52
CA TYR A 197 -36.39 10.21 26.21
C TYR A 197 -37.22 9.09 25.57
N LEU A 198 -37.97 8.34 26.39
CA LEU A 198 -38.92 7.33 25.93
C LEU A 198 -40.30 7.58 26.53
N TRP A 199 -41.27 7.89 25.68
CA TRP A 199 -42.67 7.90 26.08
C TRP A 199 -43.36 6.62 25.63
N GLN A 200 -43.98 5.96 26.60
CA GLN A 200 -44.64 4.69 26.44
C GLN A 200 -46.13 4.86 26.72
N LEU A 201 -46.94 4.83 25.67
CA LEU A 201 -48.40 4.87 25.77
C LEU A 201 -48.93 3.46 25.97
N ARG A 202 -49.57 3.19 27.11
CA ARG A 202 -50.04 1.86 27.52
C ARG A 202 -51.55 1.73 27.38
N ALA A 203 -51.99 0.60 26.80
CA ALA A 203 -53.39 0.23 26.74
C ALA A 203 -53.95 -0.06 28.15
N GLY A 204 -55.21 0.29 28.37
CA GLY A 204 -55.88 0.16 29.67
C GLY A 204 -57.13 1.02 29.79
N SER A 205 -57.87 0.86 30.89
CA SER A 205 -59.04 1.69 31.23
C SER A 205 -58.91 2.24 32.66
N PRO A 206 -58.47 3.51 32.83
CA PRO A 206 -57.95 4.41 31.79
C PRO A 206 -56.59 3.94 31.24
N GLY A 207 -56.20 4.45 30.07
CA GLY A 207 -54.85 4.27 29.54
C GLY A 207 -53.80 4.96 30.42
N VAL A 208 -52.53 4.67 30.20
CA VAL A 208 -51.41 5.27 30.97
C VAL A 208 -50.30 5.73 30.04
N LEU A 209 -49.84 6.98 30.21
CA LEU A 209 -48.59 7.44 29.65
C LEU A 209 -47.47 7.27 30.67
N ARG A 210 -46.49 6.42 30.37
CA ARG A 210 -45.29 6.21 31.17
C ARG A 210 -44.09 6.87 30.51
N LYS A 211 -43.46 7.81 31.22
CA LYS A 211 -42.38 8.65 30.68
C LYS A 211 -41.06 8.21 31.28
N HIS A 212 -40.06 8.00 30.43
CA HIS A 212 -38.72 7.60 30.86
C HIS A 212 -37.66 8.52 30.27
N ILE A 213 -36.52 8.58 30.95
CA ILE A 213 -35.27 9.08 30.42
C ILE A 213 -34.23 7.96 30.45
N CYS A 214 -33.43 7.87 29.39
CA CYS A 214 -32.24 7.02 29.32
C CYS A 214 -30.99 7.91 29.41
N VAL A 215 -30.07 7.63 30.33
CA VAL A 215 -28.75 8.27 30.40
C VAL A 215 -27.69 7.18 30.55
N GLY A 216 -26.72 7.14 29.63
CA GLY A 216 -25.69 6.11 29.62
C GLY A 216 -26.23 4.67 29.57
N GLY A 217 -27.39 4.46 28.94
CA GLY A 217 -28.05 3.15 28.80
C GLY A 217 -28.99 2.78 29.95
N THR A 218 -29.03 3.58 31.01
CA THR A 218 -29.90 3.32 32.18
C THR A 218 -31.21 4.09 32.05
N TYR A 219 -32.34 3.38 32.06
CA TYR A 219 -33.67 4.00 32.04
C TYR A 219 -34.16 4.33 33.45
N THR A 220 -34.65 5.55 33.64
CA THR A 220 -35.35 6.01 34.85
C THR A 220 -36.72 6.54 34.48
N VAL A 221 -37.75 6.19 35.26
CA VAL A 221 -39.11 6.71 35.07
C VAL A 221 -39.13 8.17 35.55
N LEU A 222 -39.52 9.09 34.66
CA LEU A 222 -39.75 10.50 34.98
C LEU A 222 -41.11 10.72 35.65
N GLY A 223 -42.09 9.90 35.28
CA GLY A 223 -43.43 9.93 35.86
C GLY A 223 -44.42 9.11 35.04
N GLU A 224 -45.58 8.88 35.63
CA GLU A 224 -46.71 8.20 35.02
C GLU A 224 -47.96 9.08 35.11
N VAL A 225 -48.73 9.12 34.03
CA VAL A 225 -49.99 9.87 33.96
C VAL A 225 -51.11 8.93 33.54
N ARG A 226 -52.16 8.85 34.36
CA ARG A 226 -53.41 8.17 33.98
C ARG A 226 -54.18 9.09 33.04
N LEU A 227 -54.56 8.56 31.88
CA LEU A 227 -55.26 9.32 30.86
C LEU A 227 -56.73 9.54 31.26
N PRO A 228 -57.39 10.60 30.74
CA PRO A 228 -58.81 10.83 31.02
C PRO A 228 -59.75 9.86 30.29
N PHE A 229 -59.22 8.93 29.50
CA PHE A 229 -59.96 7.95 28.70
C PHE A 229 -59.25 6.59 28.65
N ALA A 230 -59.98 5.57 28.20
CA ALA A 230 -59.42 4.26 27.91
C ALA A 230 -58.59 4.29 26.63
N VAL A 231 -57.53 3.48 26.59
CA VAL A 231 -56.76 3.19 25.38
C VAL A 231 -56.95 1.71 25.09
N ALA A 232 -57.77 1.39 24.09
CA ALA A 232 -58.05 0.03 23.67
C ALA A 232 -56.90 -0.54 22.83
N THR A 233 -56.73 -1.86 22.86
CA THR A 233 -55.90 -2.54 21.87
C THR A 233 -56.67 -2.68 20.55
N GLY A 234 -55.96 -2.65 19.42
CA GLY A 234 -56.55 -2.85 18.10
C GLY A 234 -57.16 -1.60 17.44
N GLU A 235 -57.21 -0.46 18.14
CA GLU A 235 -57.71 0.82 17.60
C GLU A 235 -56.57 1.75 17.17
N TRP A 236 -56.82 2.55 16.13
CA TRP A 236 -55.90 3.59 15.70
C TRP A 236 -56.03 4.83 16.58
N LEU A 237 -54.89 5.41 16.93
CA LEU A 237 -54.81 6.62 17.74
C LEU A 237 -53.65 7.51 17.28
N ASP A 238 -53.86 8.81 17.39
CA ASP A 238 -52.85 9.82 17.09
C ASP A 238 -52.10 10.15 18.38
N PHE A 239 -50.77 10.06 18.33
CA PHE A 239 -49.90 10.29 19.47
C PHE A 239 -48.81 11.28 19.09
N SER A 240 -48.67 12.37 19.85
CA SER A 240 -47.65 13.38 19.56
C SER A 240 -46.95 13.95 20.78
N VAL A 241 -45.74 14.43 20.52
CA VAL A 241 -44.82 15.06 21.46
C VAL A 241 -44.37 16.38 20.86
N THR A 242 -44.81 17.50 21.44
CA THR A 242 -44.29 18.82 21.07
C THR A 242 -43.19 19.22 22.05
N MET A 243 -42.01 19.53 21.54
CA MET A 243 -40.86 19.95 22.32
C MET A 243 -40.56 21.44 22.10
N THR A 244 -40.48 22.19 23.18
CA THR A 244 -40.13 23.62 23.18
C THR A 244 -39.16 23.89 24.33
N GLY A 245 -37.88 24.06 24.00
CA GLY A 245 -36.78 24.08 24.97
C GLY A 245 -36.81 22.84 25.87
N ALA A 246 -36.90 23.06 27.18
CA ALA A 246 -36.96 21.99 28.17
C ALA A 246 -38.34 21.36 28.34
N THR A 247 -39.39 21.91 27.73
CA THR A 247 -40.79 21.49 27.95
C THR A 247 -41.28 20.59 26.83
N PHE A 248 -41.93 19.49 27.22
CA PHE A 248 -42.49 18.48 26.32
C PHE A 248 -43.99 18.34 26.61
N THR A 249 -44.82 18.67 25.64
CA THR A 249 -46.28 18.55 25.71
C THR A 249 -46.72 17.30 24.95
N THR A 250 -47.41 16.39 25.63
CA THR A 250 -47.92 15.14 25.02
C THR A 250 -49.39 15.29 24.65
N THR A 251 -49.76 14.88 23.44
CA THR A 251 -51.17 14.72 23.07
C THR A 251 -51.51 13.32 22.62
N VAL A 252 -52.73 12.87 22.92
CA VAL A 252 -53.32 11.63 22.41
C VAL A 252 -54.70 11.97 21.85
N ASN A 253 -54.96 11.64 20.59
CA ASN A 253 -56.17 12.02 19.84
C ASN A 253 -56.51 13.51 19.96
N GLY A 254 -55.49 14.37 19.87
CA GLY A 254 -55.63 15.83 19.97
C GLY A 254 -55.86 16.38 21.38
N THR A 255 -56.01 15.53 22.40
CA THR A 255 -56.14 15.97 23.80
C THR A 255 -54.76 16.07 24.43
N VAL A 256 -54.43 17.21 25.05
CA VAL A 256 -53.20 17.35 25.87
C VAL A 256 -53.34 16.49 27.13
N VAL A 257 -52.47 15.50 27.27
CA VAL A 257 -52.52 14.53 28.37
C VAL A 257 -51.37 14.69 29.37
N ASP A 258 -50.29 15.37 28.98
CA ASP A 258 -49.14 15.60 29.86
C ASP A 258 -48.33 16.83 29.43
N THR A 259 -47.69 17.48 30.40
CA THR A 259 -46.60 18.43 30.16
C THR A 259 -45.46 18.10 31.13
N THR A 260 -44.29 17.79 30.58
CA THR A 260 -43.09 17.42 31.34
C THR A 260 -41.97 18.40 31.03
N THR A 261 -41.19 18.80 32.04
CA THR A 261 -39.98 19.61 31.82
C THR A 261 -38.74 18.81 32.20
N ASP A 262 -37.75 18.75 31.30
CA ASP A 262 -36.44 18.17 31.55
C ASP A 262 -35.38 18.76 30.61
N THR A 263 -34.15 18.91 31.09
CA THR A 263 -33.06 19.57 30.34
C THR A 263 -31.92 18.64 29.94
N ARG A 264 -31.97 17.36 30.34
CA ARG A 264 -30.81 16.45 30.22
C ARG A 264 -30.48 16.07 28.78
N HIS A 265 -31.47 16.02 27.89
CA HIS A 265 -31.25 15.89 26.45
C HIS A 265 -31.85 17.08 25.71
N ALA A 266 -31.01 17.89 25.08
CA ALA A 266 -31.42 19.13 24.41
C ALA A 266 -31.59 18.99 22.89
N SER A 267 -31.13 17.91 22.27
CA SER A 267 -31.30 17.65 20.83
C SER A 267 -31.03 16.19 20.54
N GLY A 268 -31.39 15.72 19.35
CA GLY A 268 -31.01 14.40 18.88
C GLY A 268 -31.88 13.94 17.74
N ASN A 269 -31.95 12.63 17.57
CA ASN A 269 -32.81 11.95 16.61
C ASN A 269 -34.16 11.56 17.27
N ILE A 270 -35.08 11.03 16.47
CA ILE A 270 -36.25 10.30 16.95
C ILE A 270 -36.07 8.79 16.74
N GLY A 271 -36.88 7.99 17.42
CA GLY A 271 -36.84 6.55 17.28
C GLY A 271 -38.12 5.87 17.74
N LEU A 272 -38.18 4.58 17.48
CA LEU A 272 -39.28 3.72 17.90
C LEU A 272 -38.72 2.55 18.70
N ARG A 273 -39.46 2.10 19.71
CA ARG A 273 -39.10 0.94 20.53
C ARG A 273 -40.30 0.03 20.70
N ASN A 274 -40.04 -1.27 20.57
CA ASN A 274 -40.94 -2.32 21.01
C ASN A 274 -40.31 -3.11 22.18
N GLY A 275 -41.03 -3.25 23.29
CA GLY A 275 -40.61 -4.06 24.43
C GLY A 275 -40.69 -5.57 24.17
N LEU A 276 -40.22 -6.39 25.11
CA LEU A 276 -40.31 -7.86 24.99
C LEU A 276 -41.74 -8.39 25.12
N SER A 277 -42.60 -7.66 25.83
CA SER A 277 -44.00 -8.00 26.08
C SER A 277 -44.98 -7.03 25.39
N GLU A 278 -44.47 -6.14 24.53
CA GLU A 278 -45.23 -5.09 23.88
C GLU A 278 -45.34 -5.41 22.38
N SER A 279 -46.40 -4.91 21.76
CA SER A 279 -46.49 -4.87 20.31
C SER A 279 -47.44 -3.77 19.83
N GLN A 280 -47.09 -3.17 18.70
CA GLN A 280 -47.80 -2.07 18.10
C GLN A 280 -47.49 -2.01 16.60
N VAL A 281 -48.33 -1.27 15.88
CA VAL A 281 -48.19 -1.01 14.45
C VAL A 281 -48.26 0.50 14.23
N TYR A 282 -47.42 1.04 13.34
CA TYR A 282 -47.41 2.45 12.97
C TYR A 282 -47.88 2.61 11.52
N ASP A 283 -48.78 3.58 11.29
CA ASP A 283 -49.30 3.97 9.97
C ASP A 283 -48.49 5.15 9.41
N ARG A 284 -48.11 6.09 10.28
CA ARG A 284 -47.30 7.24 9.89
C ARG A 284 -46.42 7.71 11.05
N VAL A 285 -45.23 8.21 10.75
CA VAL A 285 -44.38 8.95 11.69
C VAL A 285 -43.95 10.24 11.00
N THR A 286 -44.10 11.36 11.68
CA THR A 286 -43.74 12.69 11.18
C THR A 286 -42.98 13.46 12.26
N PHE A 287 -41.94 14.21 11.88
CA PHE A 287 -41.33 15.22 12.74
C PHE A 287 -41.35 16.56 12.02
N THR A 288 -42.00 17.55 12.64
CA THR A 288 -42.08 18.92 12.14
C THR A 288 -41.32 19.84 13.08
N ALA A 289 -40.30 20.55 12.59
CA ALA A 289 -39.54 21.51 13.37
C ALA A 289 -40.41 22.69 13.84
N ALA A 290 -39.94 23.43 14.84
CA ALA A 290 -40.66 24.57 15.41
C ALA A 290 -40.96 25.70 14.40
N ASP A 291 -40.19 25.81 13.32
CA ASP A 291 -40.43 26.75 12.22
C ASP A 291 -41.44 26.27 11.17
N GLY A 292 -42.00 25.06 11.35
CA GLY A 292 -42.95 24.43 10.43
C GLY A 292 -42.33 23.50 9.39
N THR A 293 -40.99 23.40 9.34
CA THR A 293 -40.30 22.51 8.38
C THR A 293 -40.52 21.04 8.75
N VAL A 294 -41.06 20.24 7.81
CA VAL A 294 -41.17 18.79 8.01
C VAL A 294 -39.81 18.13 7.74
N LEU A 295 -39.16 17.64 8.79
CA LEU A 295 -37.83 17.01 8.71
C LEU A 295 -37.90 15.50 8.47
N LEU A 296 -39.04 14.88 8.79
CA LEU A 296 -39.33 13.47 8.55
C LEU A 296 -40.84 13.33 8.31
N ASP A 297 -41.24 12.64 7.24
CA ASP A 297 -42.62 12.19 7.03
C ASP A 297 -42.57 10.82 6.33
N ASP A 298 -42.91 9.78 7.07
CA ASP A 298 -42.98 8.43 6.54
C ASP A 298 -44.32 7.79 6.85
N ASP A 299 -45.00 7.39 5.78
CA ASP A 299 -46.32 6.79 5.74
C ASP A 299 -46.30 5.30 5.41
N PHE A 300 -45.10 4.73 5.27
CA PHE A 300 -44.87 3.30 5.09
C PHE A 300 -45.66 2.68 3.93
N ALA A 301 -46.10 3.49 2.95
CA ALA A 301 -46.69 3.02 1.70
C ALA A 301 -45.69 2.16 0.90
N SER A 302 -44.41 2.46 1.06
CA SER A 302 -43.25 1.68 0.63
C SER A 302 -42.20 1.67 1.74
N ASP A 303 -41.31 0.68 1.76
CA ASP A 303 -40.21 0.65 2.72
C ASP A 303 -39.11 1.64 2.31
N LYS A 304 -39.05 2.80 2.98
CA LYS A 304 -38.00 3.82 2.78
C LYS A 304 -36.74 3.54 3.61
N GLY A 305 -36.73 2.48 4.43
CA GLY A 305 -35.64 2.18 5.35
C GLY A 305 -35.49 3.19 6.49
N THR A 306 -36.53 3.99 6.78
CA THR A 306 -36.52 5.04 7.80
C THR A 306 -36.23 4.48 9.18
N PHE A 307 -36.85 3.37 9.54
CA PHE A 307 -36.65 2.71 10.83
C PHE A 307 -36.19 1.29 10.63
N SER A 308 -34.90 1.11 10.82
CA SER A 308 -34.22 -0.09 10.38
C SER A 308 -34.77 -1.35 11.09
N ALA A 309 -35.07 -1.32 12.39
CA ALA A 309 -35.45 -2.53 13.11
C ALA A 309 -36.88 -3.04 12.84
N GLY A 310 -37.69 -2.35 12.03
CA GLY A 310 -39.05 -2.76 11.70
C GLY A 310 -39.20 -3.30 10.27
N THR A 311 -40.35 -3.92 10.00
CA THR A 311 -40.77 -4.39 8.68
C THR A 311 -41.95 -3.54 8.21
N VAL A 312 -41.83 -2.99 7.00
CA VAL A 312 -42.96 -2.33 6.31
C VAL A 312 -43.72 -3.36 5.49
N SER A 313 -45.02 -3.51 5.75
CA SER A 313 -45.92 -4.36 4.97
C SER A 313 -47.35 -3.83 5.03
N GLY A 314 -48.03 -3.83 3.88
CA GLY A 314 -49.42 -3.38 3.77
C GLY A 314 -49.65 -1.95 4.23
N GLY A 315 -48.69 -1.04 3.99
CA GLY A 315 -48.80 0.37 4.39
C GLY A 315 -48.46 0.66 5.84
N THR A 316 -47.90 -0.30 6.60
CA THR A 316 -47.63 -0.12 8.03
C THR A 316 -46.28 -0.66 8.45
N LEU A 317 -45.71 -0.07 9.50
CA LEU A 317 -44.45 -0.47 10.12
C LEU A 317 -44.71 -1.26 11.41
N THR A 318 -44.13 -2.46 11.50
CA THR A 318 -44.19 -3.32 12.70
C THR A 318 -42.79 -3.67 13.19
N PHE A 319 -42.59 -3.71 14.51
CA PHE A 319 -41.30 -4.07 15.12
C PHE A 319 -41.36 -5.47 15.75
N PRO A 320 -40.32 -6.31 15.59
CA PRO A 320 -40.16 -7.52 16.39
C PRO A 320 -40.13 -7.22 17.89
N ALA A 321 -40.47 -8.21 18.71
CA ALA A 321 -40.40 -8.09 20.17
C ALA A 321 -38.98 -7.72 20.62
N GLY A 322 -38.85 -6.72 21.50
CA GLY A 322 -37.57 -6.24 22.01
C GLY A 322 -36.76 -5.35 21.04
N ALA A 323 -37.24 -5.13 19.81
CA ALA A 323 -36.52 -4.34 18.82
C ALA A 323 -36.65 -2.83 19.04
N SER A 324 -35.64 -2.07 18.65
CA SER A 324 -35.68 -0.59 18.64
C SER A 324 -34.79 -0.04 17.55
N SER A 325 -35.12 1.16 17.05
CA SER A 325 -34.34 1.82 16.02
C SER A 325 -34.53 3.33 16.08
N LEU A 326 -33.45 4.07 15.87
CA LEU A 326 -33.51 5.50 15.56
C LEU A 326 -33.85 5.66 14.08
N SER A 327 -34.40 6.83 13.71
CA SER A 327 -34.63 7.11 12.30
C SER A 327 -33.30 7.20 11.54
N SER A 328 -33.29 6.81 10.27
CA SER A 328 -32.15 6.97 9.36
C SER A 328 -31.80 8.44 9.10
N TYR A 329 -32.69 9.38 9.46
CA TYR A 329 -32.51 10.81 9.24
C TYR A 329 -31.42 11.40 10.15
N GLY A 330 -31.26 10.94 11.38
CA GLY A 330 -30.10 11.31 12.22
C GLY A 330 -28.91 10.34 12.09
N ALA A 331 -28.85 9.54 11.02
CA ALA A 331 -27.76 8.59 10.82
C ALA A 331 -26.42 9.29 10.56
N ASP A 332 -25.35 8.64 11.01
CA ASP A 332 -23.95 9.01 10.81
C ASP A 332 -23.61 9.26 9.33
N ASP A 333 -23.03 10.42 9.05
CA ASP A 333 -22.56 10.86 7.73
C ASP A 333 -21.03 10.83 7.61
N THR A 334 -20.31 10.19 8.55
CA THR A 334 -18.89 9.84 8.36
C THR A 334 -18.69 8.77 7.29
N TRP A 335 -19.73 7.99 7.01
CA TRP A 335 -19.81 7.04 5.90
C TRP A 335 -20.78 7.51 4.83
N ALA A 336 -20.39 7.38 3.57
CA ALA A 336 -21.24 7.65 2.41
C ALA A 336 -21.16 6.50 1.40
N LEU A 337 -22.32 6.01 0.99
CA LEU A 337 -22.50 5.21 -0.22
C LEU A 337 -22.89 6.17 -1.32
N LEU A 338 -22.09 6.23 -2.39
CA LEU A 338 -22.27 7.13 -3.51
C LEU A 338 -22.38 6.29 -4.78
N ARG A 339 -23.34 6.56 -5.65
CA ARG A 339 -23.48 5.84 -6.92
C ARG A 339 -24.01 6.71 -8.04
N HIS A 340 -23.71 6.30 -9.27
CA HIS A 340 -24.27 6.87 -10.48
C HIS A 340 -24.32 5.82 -11.59
N GLU A 341 -25.46 5.75 -12.27
CA GLU A 341 -25.62 4.96 -13.49
C GLU A 341 -25.58 5.86 -14.72
N TYR A 342 -24.90 5.38 -15.76
CA TYR A 342 -24.73 6.10 -17.02
C TYR A 342 -24.68 5.12 -18.19
N ASP A 343 -24.99 5.62 -19.38
CA ASP A 343 -24.88 4.87 -20.62
C ASP A 343 -23.60 5.26 -21.36
N THR A 344 -23.03 4.31 -22.10
CA THR A 344 -21.98 4.60 -23.09
C THR A 344 -22.61 4.87 -24.47
N ASP A 345 -21.84 5.36 -25.43
CA ASP A 345 -22.38 5.59 -26.79
C ASP A 345 -22.68 4.25 -27.50
N ALA A 346 -23.96 4.02 -27.85
CA ALA A 346 -24.46 2.73 -28.35
C ALA A 346 -23.83 2.24 -29.67
N GLY A 347 -23.20 3.12 -30.44
CA GLY A 347 -22.59 2.83 -31.74
C GLY A 347 -21.07 2.91 -31.77
N LYS A 348 -20.40 3.06 -30.62
CA LYS A 348 -18.96 3.29 -30.57
C LYS A 348 -18.24 2.22 -29.76
N ASP A 349 -17.15 1.72 -30.33
CA ASP A 349 -16.22 0.86 -29.62
C ASP A 349 -15.32 1.70 -28.72
N MET A 350 -15.13 1.26 -27.48
CA MET A 350 -14.30 1.93 -26.50
C MET A 350 -12.84 1.50 -26.65
N ALA A 351 -11.93 2.47 -26.74
CA ALA A 351 -10.49 2.25 -26.78
C ALA A 351 -9.86 2.30 -25.37
N ALA A 352 -10.29 3.23 -24.52
CA ALA A 352 -9.90 3.33 -23.12
C ALA A 352 -10.98 4.01 -22.27
N ALA A 353 -10.98 3.72 -20.98
CA ALA A 353 -11.74 4.41 -19.96
C ALA A 353 -10.89 4.57 -18.69
N VAL A 354 -10.50 5.81 -18.39
CA VAL A 354 -9.59 6.14 -17.28
C VAL A 354 -10.35 6.90 -16.20
N LEU A 355 -10.40 6.30 -15.01
CA LEU A 355 -11.09 6.85 -13.85
C LEU A 355 -10.10 7.55 -12.92
N TYR A 356 -10.30 8.85 -12.68
CA TYR A 356 -9.56 9.66 -11.72
C TYR A 356 -10.40 9.83 -10.45
N VAL A 357 -9.83 9.48 -9.29
CA VAL A 357 -10.56 9.53 -8.01
C VAL A 357 -9.74 10.16 -6.89
N ALA A 358 -10.41 11.02 -6.13
CA ALA A 358 -9.89 11.64 -4.92
C ALA A 358 -10.91 11.56 -3.79
N ALA A 359 -10.42 11.48 -2.57
CA ALA A 359 -11.18 11.61 -1.34
C ALA A 359 -10.33 12.29 -0.25
N THR A 360 -10.95 13.08 0.61
CA THR A 360 -10.23 13.83 1.65
C THR A 360 -10.02 13.04 2.93
N SER A 361 -9.06 13.48 3.74
CA SER A 361 -8.65 12.88 5.01
C SER A 361 -7.89 11.54 4.96
N PRO A 362 -7.00 11.29 3.97
CA PRO A 362 -6.15 10.09 4.00
C PRO A 362 -5.09 10.14 5.12
N ASP A 363 -4.64 11.33 5.51
CA ASP A 363 -3.57 11.51 6.51
C ASP A 363 -3.97 11.05 7.93
N PRO A 364 -5.13 11.44 8.50
CA PRO A 364 -5.58 10.94 9.81
C PRO A 364 -5.84 9.42 9.83
N ALA A 365 -6.28 8.86 8.71
CA ALA A 365 -6.55 7.43 8.57
C ALA A 365 -5.26 6.60 8.36
N ARG A 366 -4.22 7.22 7.78
CA ARG A 366 -3.02 6.57 7.27
C ARG A 366 -3.32 5.35 6.38
N GLN A 367 -4.42 5.42 5.63
CA GLN A 367 -4.85 4.48 4.60
C GLN A 367 -5.80 5.18 3.63
N TYR A 368 -6.23 4.46 2.59
CA TYR A 368 -7.31 4.93 1.73
C TYR A 368 -8.62 5.13 2.51
N VAL A 369 -9.45 6.04 2.01
CA VAL A 369 -10.70 6.54 2.62
C VAL A 369 -11.92 6.39 1.70
N ALA A 370 -11.74 5.82 0.52
CA ALA A 370 -12.78 5.40 -0.39
C ALA A 370 -12.38 4.11 -1.09
N LYS A 371 -13.31 3.17 -1.19
CA LYS A 371 -13.24 2.00 -2.07
C LYS A 371 -14.21 2.24 -3.23
N VAL A 372 -13.79 1.96 -4.47
CA VAL A 372 -14.52 2.35 -5.68
C VAL A 372 -14.81 1.12 -6.54
N TRP A 373 -16.05 1.03 -7.02
CA TRP A 373 -16.56 -0.04 -7.87
C TRP A 373 -16.95 0.48 -9.25
N SER A 374 -16.74 -0.37 -10.24
CA SER A 374 -17.30 -0.27 -11.59
C SER A 374 -18.03 -1.57 -11.90
N ASN A 375 -19.35 -1.52 -12.12
CA ASN A 375 -20.20 -2.68 -12.39
C ASN A 375 -19.92 -3.86 -11.42
N GLY A 376 -20.06 -3.61 -10.12
CA GLY A 376 -19.84 -4.61 -9.07
C GLY A 376 -18.39 -5.01 -8.79
N THR A 377 -17.42 -4.58 -9.61
CA THR A 377 -16.00 -4.91 -9.46
C THR A 377 -15.24 -3.78 -8.77
N VAL A 378 -14.51 -4.07 -7.69
CA VAL A 378 -13.60 -3.09 -7.05
C VAL A 378 -12.48 -2.73 -8.05
N VAL A 379 -12.42 -1.46 -8.45
CA VAL A 379 -11.43 -0.98 -9.44
C VAL A 379 -10.29 -0.21 -8.81
N GLY A 380 -10.50 0.38 -7.63
CA GLY A 380 -9.50 1.25 -7.01
C GLY A 380 -9.90 1.79 -5.64
N HIS A 381 -8.96 2.55 -5.07
CA HIS A 381 -9.10 3.20 -3.77
C HIS A 381 -8.68 4.67 -3.87
N ALA A 382 -9.21 5.54 -3.01
CA ALA A 382 -8.79 6.93 -2.91
C ALA A 382 -8.71 7.38 -1.45
N SER A 383 -7.87 8.34 -1.04
CA SER A 383 -6.75 8.92 -1.77
C SER A 383 -5.42 8.28 -1.35
N VAL A 384 -4.36 8.60 -2.09
CA VAL A 384 -2.98 8.31 -1.69
C VAL A 384 -2.47 9.45 -0.81
N ARG A 385 -1.61 9.13 0.16
CA ARG A 385 -0.93 10.16 0.96
C ARG A 385 0.16 10.86 0.17
N ALA A 386 0.25 12.18 0.33
CA ALA A 386 1.19 13.02 -0.39
C ALA A 386 1.99 13.94 0.54
N GLY A 387 3.18 14.35 0.08
CA GLY A 387 4.01 15.34 0.77
C GLY A 387 3.36 16.73 0.83
N ALA A 388 2.47 17.05 -0.12
CA ALA A 388 1.69 18.28 -0.16
C ALA A 388 0.36 18.05 -0.90
N GLY A 389 -0.68 18.78 -0.51
CA GLY A 389 -2.00 18.71 -1.15
C GLY A 389 -2.72 17.38 -0.93
N THR A 390 -3.69 17.08 -1.81
CA THR A 390 -4.40 15.79 -1.85
C THR A 390 -4.02 15.07 -3.13
N ALA A 391 -3.52 13.83 -3.04
CA ALA A 391 -3.18 13.07 -4.25
C ALA A 391 -4.34 12.19 -4.71
N TYR A 392 -4.70 12.30 -6.00
CA TYR A 392 -5.70 11.46 -6.64
C TYR A 392 -5.04 10.33 -7.44
N GLN A 393 -5.71 9.19 -7.53
CA GLN A 393 -5.25 8.05 -8.34
C GLN A 393 -6.02 7.98 -9.66
N ALA A 394 -5.39 7.36 -10.65
CA ALA A 394 -5.97 7.07 -11.95
C ALA A 394 -6.00 5.55 -12.19
N PHE A 395 -7.11 5.03 -12.70
CA PHE A 395 -7.33 3.60 -12.95
C PHE A 395 -7.82 3.39 -14.38
N ASP A 396 -7.18 2.49 -15.13
CA ASP A 396 -7.77 1.95 -16.36
C ASP A 396 -8.89 0.97 -15.98
N ILE A 397 -10.14 1.39 -16.21
CA ILE A 397 -11.34 0.60 -15.92
C ILE A 397 -12.02 0.05 -17.18
N THR A 398 -11.39 0.23 -18.34
CA THR A 398 -11.87 -0.28 -19.65
C THR A 398 -12.39 -1.72 -19.56
N PRO A 399 -11.69 -2.68 -18.90
CA PRO A 399 -12.13 -4.08 -18.85
C PRO A 399 -13.41 -4.34 -18.06
N THR A 400 -13.85 -3.39 -17.24
CA THR A 400 -15.03 -3.54 -16.36
C THR A 400 -16.31 -2.99 -16.98
N LEU A 401 -16.20 -2.17 -18.02
CA LEU A 401 -17.35 -1.49 -18.63
C LEU A 401 -18.05 -2.36 -19.67
N ARG A 402 -19.37 -2.18 -19.74
CA ARG A 402 -20.27 -2.81 -20.72
C ARG A 402 -20.32 -1.90 -21.97
N ALA A 403 -19.89 -2.45 -23.11
CA ALA A 403 -19.92 -1.75 -24.41
C ALA A 403 -21.32 -1.75 -25.06
N GLY A 404 -21.49 -0.94 -26.11
CA GLY A 404 -22.67 -0.94 -26.97
C GLY A 404 -23.89 -0.26 -26.35
N GLY A 405 -23.68 0.80 -25.58
CA GLY A 405 -24.76 1.60 -24.99
C GLY A 405 -25.55 0.88 -23.90
N ARG A 406 -24.95 -0.18 -23.36
CA ARG A 406 -25.45 -0.81 -22.15
C ARG A 406 -25.11 0.06 -20.96
N LYS A 407 -26.05 0.11 -20.03
CA LYS A 407 -25.94 0.81 -18.77
C LYS A 407 -24.79 0.30 -17.92
N ASN A 408 -24.02 1.23 -17.38
CA ASN A 408 -22.90 1.02 -16.47
C ASN A 408 -23.20 1.71 -15.13
N ALA A 409 -22.48 1.33 -14.08
CA ALA A 409 -22.54 1.97 -12.76
C ALA A 409 -21.15 2.22 -12.22
N LEU A 410 -20.94 3.43 -11.68
CA LEU A 410 -19.85 3.74 -10.76
C LEU A 410 -20.43 3.85 -9.34
N ALA A 411 -19.71 3.32 -8.37
CA ALA A 411 -20.10 3.37 -6.97
C ALA A 411 -18.88 3.54 -6.06
N ALA A 412 -19.07 4.18 -4.91
CA ALA A 412 -18.02 4.36 -3.91
C ALA A 412 -18.58 4.23 -2.49
N LEU A 413 -17.84 3.53 -1.64
CA LEU A 413 -18.06 3.48 -0.20
C LEU A 413 -16.92 4.25 0.45
N CYS A 414 -17.28 5.42 0.96
CA CYS A 414 -16.36 6.38 1.52
C CYS A 414 -16.51 6.45 3.03
N TRP A 415 -15.40 6.63 3.73
CA TRP A 415 -15.34 6.98 5.13
C TRP A 415 -14.49 8.24 5.30
N THR A 416 -14.75 9.04 6.32
CA THR A 416 -13.89 10.17 6.62
C THR A 416 -13.82 10.52 8.11
N THR A 417 -12.71 11.12 8.51
CA THR A 417 -12.59 11.83 9.79
C THR A 417 -13.06 13.29 9.72
N SER A 418 -13.10 13.89 8.54
CA SER A 418 -13.37 15.32 8.34
C SER A 418 -13.62 15.66 6.86
N GLU A 419 -14.04 16.89 6.58
CA GLU A 419 -14.21 17.47 5.23
C GLU A 419 -15.29 16.85 4.33
N GLN A 420 -15.47 15.52 4.36
CA GLN A 420 -16.52 14.77 3.67
C GLN A 420 -16.55 15.10 2.18
N LYS A 421 -15.48 14.79 1.45
CA LYS A 421 -15.38 15.03 0.01
C LYS A 421 -14.91 13.77 -0.70
N PHE A 422 -15.66 13.35 -1.71
CA PHE A 422 -15.29 12.35 -2.69
C PHE A 422 -15.45 12.95 -4.09
N LEU A 423 -14.50 12.69 -4.98
CA LEU A 423 -14.43 13.24 -6.33
C LEU A 423 -14.12 12.09 -7.30
N ALA A 424 -14.89 11.97 -8.38
CA ALA A 424 -14.67 10.96 -9.41
C ALA A 424 -14.91 11.54 -10.80
N GLN A 425 -13.97 11.35 -11.71
CA GLN A 425 -14.11 11.72 -13.13
C GLN A 425 -13.61 10.58 -14.00
N LEU A 426 -14.45 10.09 -14.90
CA LEU A 426 -14.15 9.03 -15.85
C LEU A 426 -14.06 9.63 -17.25
N GLU A 427 -12.90 9.45 -17.88
CA GLU A 427 -12.67 9.85 -19.27
C GLU A 427 -12.72 8.62 -20.18
N ILE A 428 -13.67 8.60 -21.10
CA ILE A 428 -13.86 7.53 -22.08
C ILE A 428 -13.34 8.01 -23.43
N THR A 429 -12.44 7.25 -24.04
CA THR A 429 -11.95 7.46 -25.41
C THR A 429 -12.48 6.34 -26.30
N TYR A 430 -13.19 6.70 -27.37
CA TYR A 430 -13.71 5.75 -28.35
C TYR A 430 -12.71 5.51 -29.49
N ALA A 431 -12.87 4.40 -30.21
CA ALA A 431 -12.01 3.98 -31.30
C ALA A 431 -12.04 4.92 -32.51
N ASP A 432 -13.11 5.72 -32.66
CA ASP A 432 -13.22 6.77 -33.67
C ASP A 432 -12.48 8.07 -33.30
N GLY A 433 -11.98 8.17 -32.07
CA GLY A 433 -11.27 9.33 -31.52
C GLY A 433 -12.16 10.31 -30.75
N SER A 434 -13.48 10.10 -30.71
CA SER A 434 -14.37 10.90 -29.87
C SER A 434 -14.20 10.55 -28.39
N ARG A 435 -14.57 11.49 -27.50
CA ARG A 435 -14.44 11.37 -26.04
C ARG A 435 -15.77 11.60 -25.34
N ALA A 436 -15.92 11.04 -24.14
CA ALA A 436 -17.02 11.33 -23.23
C ALA A 436 -16.50 11.38 -21.78
N THR A 437 -17.07 12.28 -20.97
CA THR A 437 -16.71 12.47 -19.57
C THR A 437 -17.90 12.15 -18.69
N ILE A 438 -17.69 11.32 -17.66
CA ILE A 438 -18.67 11.04 -16.61
C ILE A 438 -18.09 11.55 -15.30
N ALA A 439 -18.79 12.50 -14.66
CA ALA A 439 -18.24 13.28 -13.57
C ALA A 439 -19.12 13.21 -12.31
N SER A 440 -18.54 13.29 -11.11
CA SER A 440 -19.31 13.41 -9.88
C SER A 440 -19.99 14.77 -9.77
N GLY A 441 -21.22 14.81 -9.23
CA GLY A 441 -22.02 16.04 -9.09
C GLY A 441 -23.33 15.78 -8.35
N ASP A 442 -24.21 16.77 -8.28
CA ASP A 442 -25.50 16.68 -7.59
C ASP A 442 -26.45 15.58 -8.12
N HIS A 443 -26.29 15.19 -9.38
CA HIS A 443 -26.99 14.10 -10.05
C HIS A 443 -26.59 12.71 -9.56
N TRP A 444 -25.50 12.58 -8.81
CA TRP A 444 -25.16 11.33 -8.13
C TRP A 444 -26.16 11.04 -7.00
N LYS A 445 -26.32 9.76 -6.70
CA LYS A 445 -27.18 9.29 -5.62
C LYS A 445 -26.33 8.96 -4.40
N ALA A 446 -26.81 9.35 -3.24
CA ALA A 446 -26.08 9.24 -1.98
C ALA A 446 -26.96 8.66 -0.88
N ARG A 447 -26.39 7.74 -0.10
CA ARG A 447 -27.00 7.11 1.07
C ARG A 447 -26.02 7.07 2.22
N ARG A 448 -26.49 7.37 3.44
CA ARG A 448 -25.68 7.20 4.67
C ARG A 448 -25.56 5.72 5.00
N GLN A 449 -24.64 5.34 5.88
CA GLN A 449 -24.54 3.93 6.27
C GLN A 449 -25.84 3.36 6.88
N ALA A 450 -26.68 4.19 7.52
CA ALA A 450 -28.03 3.81 7.97
C ALA A 450 -28.10 2.50 8.81
N GLY A 451 -27.09 2.26 9.64
CA GLY A 451 -26.92 1.06 10.47
C GLY A 451 -26.09 -0.05 9.84
N LEU A 452 -25.65 0.06 8.57
CA LEU A 452 -24.76 -0.88 7.90
C LEU A 452 -23.36 -0.94 8.54
N LEU A 453 -22.85 0.22 8.97
CA LEU A 453 -21.52 0.42 9.55
C LEU A 453 -21.64 1.28 10.82
N PRO A 454 -22.27 0.77 11.88
CA PRO A 454 -22.38 1.47 13.15
C PRO A 454 -20.99 1.75 13.73
N ALA A 455 -20.78 2.97 14.22
CA ALA A 455 -19.57 3.32 14.94
C ALA A 455 -19.45 2.50 16.24
N LYS A 456 -18.37 1.71 16.35
CA LYS A 456 -18.08 0.86 17.53
C LYS A 456 -16.72 1.08 18.16
N GLY A 457 -15.80 1.73 17.45
CA GLY A 457 -14.45 2.00 17.94
C GLY A 457 -13.47 2.22 16.78
N SER A 458 -12.20 2.32 17.13
CA SER A 458 -11.09 2.39 16.17
C SER A 458 -10.31 1.08 16.15
N ALA A 459 -9.94 0.58 14.97
CA ALA A 459 -8.96 -0.50 14.82
C ALA A 459 -7.51 0.03 14.82
N GLY A 460 -7.35 1.36 14.73
CA GLY A 460 -6.07 2.05 14.80
C GLY A 460 -5.52 2.21 16.21
N SER A 461 -4.29 2.72 16.29
CA SER A 461 -3.58 3.04 17.53
C SER A 461 -3.66 4.56 17.82
N SER A 462 -2.80 5.11 18.67
CA SER A 462 -2.66 6.56 18.83
C SER A 462 -2.13 7.28 17.58
N TYR A 463 -1.60 6.56 16.58
CA TYR A 463 -0.98 7.15 15.39
C TYR A 463 -1.97 7.46 14.26
N PHE A 464 -3.09 6.75 14.20
CA PHE A 464 -4.10 6.89 13.15
C PHE A 464 -5.46 6.38 13.62
N THR A 465 -6.52 6.89 13.02
CA THR A 465 -7.90 6.48 13.35
C THR A 465 -8.55 5.85 12.14
N VAL A 466 -9.02 4.62 12.30
CA VAL A 466 -9.81 3.89 11.29
C VAL A 466 -10.93 3.14 11.99
N PRO A 467 -12.12 3.05 11.40
CA PRO A 467 -13.26 2.43 12.05
C PRO A 467 -13.03 0.92 12.25
N GLN A 468 -13.44 0.39 13.41
CA GLN A 468 -13.70 -1.05 13.51
C GLN A 468 -14.96 -1.37 12.68
N GLU A 469 -14.91 -2.46 11.92
CA GLU A 469 -15.92 -2.73 10.90
C GLU A 469 -16.99 -3.70 11.42
N TYR A 470 -18.01 -3.14 12.06
CA TYR A 470 -19.14 -3.91 12.57
C TYR A 470 -20.26 -3.97 11.55
N TRP A 471 -20.09 -4.74 10.49
CA TRP A 471 -21.07 -4.86 9.41
C TRP A 471 -22.42 -5.41 9.88
N ASP A 472 -23.51 -4.74 9.50
CA ASP A 472 -24.87 -5.29 9.56
C ASP A 472 -25.44 -5.46 8.14
N LEU A 473 -25.23 -6.63 7.55
CA LEU A 473 -25.59 -6.92 6.15
C LEU A 473 -27.09 -7.00 5.92
N ARG A 474 -27.91 -7.01 6.99
CA ARG A 474 -29.37 -6.81 6.90
C ARG A 474 -29.72 -5.40 6.43
N ARG A 475 -28.77 -4.46 6.49
CA ARG A 475 -28.89 -3.05 6.07
C ARG A 475 -28.25 -2.75 4.73
N GLU A 476 -27.56 -3.74 4.16
CA GLU A 476 -26.87 -3.58 2.89
C GLU A 476 -27.90 -3.36 1.78
N PRO A 477 -27.74 -2.31 0.95
CA PRO A 477 -28.56 -2.13 -0.24
C PRO A 477 -28.02 -3.10 -1.31
N VAL A 478 -28.45 -4.36 -1.25
CA VAL A 478 -27.88 -5.44 -2.09
C VAL A 478 -27.93 -5.07 -3.58
N GLY A 479 -26.78 -5.15 -4.26
CA GLY A 479 -26.66 -4.84 -5.69
C GLY A 479 -26.41 -3.36 -6.02
N TRP A 480 -26.28 -2.48 -5.02
CA TRP A 480 -26.10 -1.03 -5.25
C TRP A 480 -24.87 -0.63 -6.08
N THR A 481 -23.87 -1.51 -6.19
CA THR A 481 -22.65 -1.30 -6.99
C THR A 481 -22.80 -1.76 -8.44
N GLU A 482 -23.92 -2.37 -8.81
CA GLU A 482 -24.26 -2.86 -10.15
C GLU A 482 -25.22 -1.90 -10.86
N PRO A 483 -25.26 -1.89 -12.20
CA PRO A 483 -26.28 -1.19 -12.96
C PRO A 483 -27.64 -1.90 -12.89
N GLY A 484 -28.72 -1.13 -12.92
CA GLY A 484 -30.10 -1.60 -12.78
C GLY A 484 -30.60 -1.67 -11.33
N PHE A 485 -29.87 -1.08 -10.38
CA PHE A 485 -30.29 -1.01 -8.97
C PHE A 485 -31.28 0.15 -8.77
N ASP A 486 -32.36 -0.11 -8.04
CA ASP A 486 -33.36 0.89 -7.67
C ASP A 486 -32.87 1.76 -6.50
N ASP A 487 -32.51 3.01 -6.82
CA ASP A 487 -32.06 4.02 -5.86
C ASP A 487 -33.01 5.23 -5.75
N ASP A 488 -34.30 5.06 -6.08
CA ASP A 488 -35.30 6.13 -5.96
C ASP A 488 -35.43 6.63 -4.52
N GLY A 489 -35.18 5.76 -3.54
CA GLY A 489 -35.14 6.11 -2.11
C GLY A 489 -33.84 6.77 -1.63
N TRP A 490 -32.84 6.96 -2.48
CA TRP A 490 -31.57 7.61 -2.11
C TRP A 490 -31.65 9.13 -2.30
N HIS A 491 -30.85 9.86 -1.53
CA HIS A 491 -30.77 11.31 -1.67
C HIS A 491 -29.98 11.68 -2.92
N ALA A 492 -30.26 12.86 -3.48
CA ALA A 492 -29.27 13.52 -4.33
C ALA A 492 -28.00 13.79 -3.52
N ALA A 493 -26.83 13.61 -4.14
CA ALA A 493 -25.56 13.91 -3.50
C ALA A 493 -25.44 15.42 -3.26
N ARG A 494 -24.87 15.79 -2.12
CA ARG A 494 -24.58 17.18 -1.79
C ARG A 494 -23.21 17.54 -2.36
N VAL A 495 -23.18 18.52 -3.24
CA VAL A 495 -21.93 19.15 -3.72
C VAL A 495 -21.20 19.83 -2.55
N ARG A 496 -19.89 19.68 -2.51
CA ARG A 496 -18.97 20.19 -1.50
C ARG A 496 -17.96 21.13 -2.16
N PRO A 497 -17.33 22.04 -1.40
CA PRO A 497 -16.28 22.90 -1.93
C PRO A 497 -15.14 22.08 -2.56
N ALA A 498 -14.54 22.62 -3.61
CA ALA A 498 -13.40 22.03 -4.31
C ALA A 498 -12.32 21.50 -3.35
N VAL A 499 -11.64 20.42 -3.75
CA VAL A 499 -10.47 19.91 -3.04
C VAL A 499 -9.26 20.74 -3.47
N SER A 500 -8.58 21.38 -2.51
CA SER A 500 -7.42 22.21 -2.80
C SER A 500 -6.17 21.36 -3.03
N GLY A 501 -5.30 21.80 -3.94
CA GLY A 501 -4.00 21.18 -4.19
C GLY A 501 -4.08 19.73 -4.66
N LEU A 502 -5.04 19.42 -5.53
CA LEU A 502 -5.11 18.10 -6.18
C LEU A 502 -3.85 17.87 -7.02
N THR A 503 -3.20 16.74 -6.80
CA THR A 503 -2.02 16.31 -7.57
C THR A 503 -2.18 14.86 -7.99
N PRO A 504 -1.72 14.46 -9.19
CA PRO A 504 -1.76 13.05 -9.56
C PRO A 504 -0.74 12.25 -8.73
N ALA A 505 -1.17 11.11 -8.19
CA ALA A 505 -0.27 10.13 -7.60
C ALA A 505 0.39 9.33 -8.73
N LEU A 506 1.65 9.64 -9.04
CA LEU A 506 2.44 8.91 -10.05
C LEU A 506 3.05 7.64 -9.45
N ILE A 507 2.19 6.69 -9.09
CA ILE A 507 2.53 5.34 -8.63
C ILE A 507 1.64 4.33 -9.37
N GLU A 508 2.04 3.06 -9.42
CA GLU A 508 1.16 2.02 -9.95
C GLU A 508 -0.11 1.91 -9.09
N PRO A 509 -1.29 1.67 -9.70
CA PRO A 509 -2.53 1.53 -8.95
C PRO A 509 -2.49 0.38 -7.93
N VAL A 510 -2.83 0.67 -6.68
CA VAL A 510 -2.93 -0.37 -5.64
C VAL A 510 -4.24 -1.15 -5.77
N ARG A 511 -4.17 -2.49 -5.86
CA ARG A 511 -5.32 -3.38 -6.12
C ARG A 511 -5.50 -4.41 -5.01
N LEU A 512 -6.66 -5.08 -5.02
CA LEU A 512 -6.95 -6.23 -4.17
C LEU A 512 -6.69 -7.53 -4.93
N HIS A 513 -5.87 -8.40 -4.35
CA HIS A 513 -5.52 -9.71 -4.87
C HIS A 513 -6.10 -10.81 -3.98
N ASP A 514 -6.70 -11.83 -4.59
CA ASP A 514 -7.20 -13.00 -3.85
C ASP A 514 -6.04 -13.86 -3.34
N VAL A 515 -6.13 -14.26 -2.08
CA VAL A 515 -5.21 -15.17 -1.40
C VAL A 515 -6.01 -16.33 -0.84
N ALA A 516 -5.78 -17.52 -1.39
CA ALA A 516 -6.39 -18.74 -0.87
C ALA A 516 -5.79 -19.05 0.51
N PRO A 517 -6.61 -19.29 1.55
CA PRO A 517 -6.10 -19.70 2.85
C PRO A 517 -5.40 -21.06 2.75
N ALA A 518 -4.28 -21.21 3.46
CA ALA A 518 -3.61 -22.49 3.60
C ALA A 518 -4.47 -23.50 4.38
N SER A 519 -5.28 -23.02 5.32
CA SER A 519 -6.30 -23.84 5.99
C SER A 519 -7.45 -23.00 6.54
N VAL A 520 -8.64 -23.63 6.59
CA VAL A 520 -9.83 -23.14 7.29
C VAL A 520 -10.38 -24.33 8.09
N THR A 521 -10.27 -24.30 9.41
CA THR A 521 -10.58 -25.46 10.25
C THR A 521 -11.40 -25.08 11.48
N GLU A 522 -12.41 -25.87 11.80
CA GLU A 522 -13.09 -25.77 13.09
C GLU A 522 -12.20 -26.38 14.17
N VAL A 523 -11.77 -25.55 15.12
CA VAL A 523 -10.81 -25.92 16.18
C VAL A 523 -11.47 -26.07 17.56
N ALA A 524 -12.72 -25.64 17.68
CA ALA A 524 -13.66 -25.94 18.77
C ALA A 524 -15.07 -25.58 18.27
N ASP A 525 -16.11 -26.05 18.97
CA ASP A 525 -17.51 -25.74 18.64
C ASP A 525 -17.72 -24.24 18.39
N GLY A 526 -18.10 -23.89 17.16
CA GLY A 526 -18.35 -22.51 16.73
C GLY A 526 -17.10 -21.62 16.64
N ARG A 527 -15.90 -22.19 16.62
CA ARG A 527 -14.62 -21.48 16.51
C ARG A 527 -13.79 -22.04 15.37
N TRP A 528 -13.64 -21.22 14.33
CA TRP A 528 -12.89 -21.55 13.13
C TRP A 528 -11.57 -20.77 13.08
N LEU A 529 -10.47 -21.47 12.81
CA LEU A 529 -9.17 -20.87 12.58
C LEU A 529 -8.89 -20.85 11.07
N VAL A 530 -8.45 -19.69 10.59
CA VAL A 530 -7.99 -19.47 9.22
C VAL A 530 -6.49 -19.16 9.29
N ASP A 531 -5.70 -19.97 8.59
CA ASP A 531 -4.29 -19.68 8.30
C ASP A 531 -4.20 -19.24 6.84
N LEU A 532 -3.80 -18.01 6.57
CA LEU A 532 -3.51 -17.56 5.21
C LEU A 532 -2.20 -18.15 4.63
N GLY A 533 -1.44 -18.87 5.44
CA GLY A 533 -0.12 -19.42 5.12
C GLY A 533 0.99 -18.39 5.21
N ARG A 534 0.71 -17.14 4.81
CA ARG A 534 1.58 -15.97 4.98
C ARG A 534 0.77 -14.76 5.40
N GLU A 535 1.43 -13.83 6.08
CA GLU A 535 0.86 -12.54 6.43
C GLU A 535 0.62 -11.70 5.17
N ILE A 536 -0.52 -11.00 5.16
CA ILE A 536 -0.90 -10.05 4.12
C ILE A 536 -1.23 -8.69 4.75
N VAL A 537 -1.10 -7.63 3.95
CA VAL A 537 -1.76 -6.36 4.19
C VAL A 537 -3.05 -6.36 3.41
N GLY A 538 -4.21 -6.25 4.07
CA GLY A 538 -5.47 -6.41 3.38
C GLY A 538 -6.65 -6.73 4.28
N GLY A 539 -7.57 -7.56 3.81
CA GLY A 539 -8.74 -8.00 4.57
C GLY A 539 -9.10 -9.45 4.33
N LEU A 540 -10.20 -9.90 4.93
CA LEU A 540 -10.88 -11.14 4.58
C LEU A 540 -12.16 -10.86 3.80
N ALA A 541 -12.47 -11.76 2.87
CA ALA A 541 -13.78 -11.94 2.27
C ALA A 541 -14.40 -13.28 2.74
N LEU A 542 -15.72 -13.28 2.92
CA LEU A 542 -16.49 -14.46 3.29
C LEU A 542 -17.69 -14.59 2.35
N GLU A 543 -17.81 -15.76 1.71
CA GLU A 543 -19.03 -16.19 1.03
C GLU A 543 -19.71 -17.26 1.87
N VAL A 544 -20.93 -17.00 2.31
CA VAL A 544 -21.65 -17.83 3.27
C VAL A 544 -23.16 -17.76 3.05
N THR A 545 -23.87 -18.82 3.43
CA THR A 545 -25.33 -18.81 3.55
C THR A 545 -25.69 -18.74 5.03
N GLY A 546 -26.41 -17.69 5.43
CA GLY A 546 -26.78 -17.46 6.83
C GLY A 546 -28.25 -17.11 7.01
N SER A 547 -28.67 -17.04 8.27
CA SER A 547 -29.95 -16.47 8.67
C SER A 547 -29.77 -15.04 9.15
N ALA A 548 -30.80 -14.21 8.99
CA ALA A 548 -30.77 -12.83 9.40
C ALA A 548 -30.53 -12.72 10.92
N GLY A 549 -29.44 -12.05 11.31
CA GLY A 549 -29.05 -11.88 12.71
C GLY A 549 -28.00 -12.86 13.20
N ASP A 550 -27.66 -13.90 12.42
CA ASP A 550 -26.46 -14.70 12.67
C ASP A 550 -25.23 -13.78 12.67
N THR A 551 -24.26 -14.06 13.54
CA THR A 551 -23.06 -13.26 13.65
C THR A 551 -21.80 -14.07 13.40
N VAL A 552 -20.81 -13.43 12.79
CA VAL A 552 -19.43 -13.90 12.70
C VAL A 552 -18.56 -12.85 13.36
N GLU A 553 -18.05 -13.14 14.55
CA GLU A 553 -17.00 -12.31 15.15
C GLU A 553 -15.67 -12.66 14.49
N VAL A 554 -14.99 -11.65 13.96
CA VAL A 554 -13.72 -11.79 13.25
C VAL A 554 -12.60 -11.20 14.11
N ARG A 555 -11.62 -12.03 14.42
CA ARG A 555 -10.41 -11.67 15.17
C ARG A 555 -9.20 -11.91 14.30
N LEU A 556 -8.39 -10.88 14.07
CA LEU A 556 -7.23 -10.97 13.17
C LEU A 556 -5.93 -10.74 13.95
N GLY A 557 -4.84 -11.39 13.55
CA GLY A 557 -3.55 -11.18 14.19
C GLY A 557 -2.36 -11.64 13.36
N GLU A 558 -1.20 -11.06 13.66
CA GLU A 558 0.10 -11.49 13.12
C GLU A 558 0.57 -12.80 13.78
N GLU A 559 0.11 -13.07 15.01
CA GLU A 559 0.53 -14.17 15.87
C GLU A 559 -0.65 -14.98 16.46
N LEU A 560 -0.34 -16.18 16.93
CA LEU A 560 -1.19 -16.97 17.82
C LEU A 560 -0.76 -16.82 19.28
N ASN A 561 -1.70 -16.93 20.21
CA ASN A 561 -1.45 -17.10 21.64
C ASN A 561 -1.02 -18.55 21.94
N ALA A 562 -0.48 -18.78 23.14
CA ALA A 562 -0.04 -20.11 23.58
C ALA A 562 -1.17 -21.16 23.62
N ASP A 563 -2.43 -20.73 23.75
CA ASP A 563 -3.61 -21.60 23.72
C ASP A 563 -4.14 -21.87 22.30
N GLY A 564 -3.44 -21.38 21.27
CA GLY A 564 -3.82 -21.53 19.86
C GLY A 564 -4.92 -20.57 19.40
N THR A 565 -5.35 -19.59 20.21
CA THR A 565 -6.25 -18.52 19.77
C THR A 565 -5.48 -17.41 19.05
N VAL A 566 -6.17 -16.62 18.22
CA VAL A 566 -5.54 -15.48 17.52
C VAL A 566 -5.26 -14.33 18.48
N ARG A 567 -4.03 -13.79 18.43
CA ARG A 567 -3.61 -12.61 19.18
C ARG A 567 -4.15 -11.32 18.54
N HIS A 568 -5.45 -11.10 18.71
CA HIS A 568 -6.16 -9.95 18.13
C HIS A 568 -6.00 -8.64 18.89
N GLN A 569 -5.46 -8.69 20.11
CA GLN A 569 -4.86 -7.54 20.78
C GLN A 569 -3.36 -7.61 20.50
N LEU A 570 -2.96 -6.98 19.40
CA LEU A 570 -1.62 -7.11 18.85
C LEU A 570 -0.60 -6.57 19.86
N ARG A 571 0.63 -7.09 19.82
CA ARG A 571 1.75 -6.54 20.62
C ARG A 571 1.90 -5.04 20.40
N ALA A 572 1.65 -4.61 19.19
CA ALA A 572 1.76 -3.24 18.74
C ALA A 572 0.52 -2.39 19.07
N THR A 573 -0.28 -2.78 20.06
CA THR A 573 -1.41 -2.05 20.68
C THR A 573 -2.70 -1.95 19.86
N ASN A 574 -2.68 -2.20 18.56
CA ASN A 574 -3.91 -2.31 17.75
C ASN A 574 -4.79 -3.46 18.24
N THR A 575 -6.10 -3.29 18.11
CA THR A 575 -7.07 -4.36 18.38
C THR A 575 -7.92 -4.63 17.14
N TYR A 576 -7.72 -5.80 16.53
CA TYR A 576 -8.45 -6.25 15.35
C TYR A 576 -9.56 -7.22 15.75
N ARG A 577 -10.69 -6.63 16.18
CA ARG A 577 -11.90 -7.36 16.54
C ARG A 577 -13.11 -6.69 15.93
N GLU A 578 -13.83 -7.47 15.14
CA GLU A 578 -14.92 -7.01 14.29
C GLU A 578 -16.09 -7.99 14.39
N VAL A 579 -17.29 -7.55 13.98
CA VAL A 579 -18.49 -8.41 13.99
C VAL A 579 -19.29 -8.19 12.73
N TRP A 580 -19.60 -9.28 12.07
CA TRP A 580 -20.38 -9.29 10.84
C TRP A 580 -21.73 -9.94 11.10
N THR A 581 -22.81 -9.18 10.95
CA THR A 581 -24.18 -9.67 11.11
C THR A 581 -24.75 -10.01 9.75
N LEU A 582 -25.16 -11.26 9.57
CA LEU A 582 -25.59 -11.82 8.30
C LEU A 582 -27.04 -11.44 7.97
N ARG A 583 -27.36 -11.42 6.67
CA ARG A 583 -28.74 -11.46 6.15
C ARG A 583 -29.16 -12.90 5.81
N ASN A 584 -30.44 -13.08 5.52
CA ASN A 584 -30.98 -14.34 5.02
C ASN A 584 -30.37 -14.70 3.66
N GLY A 585 -30.01 -15.97 3.50
CA GLY A 585 -29.58 -16.55 2.22
C GLY A 585 -28.09 -16.40 1.94
N ALA A 586 -27.70 -16.64 0.69
CA ALA A 586 -26.33 -16.53 0.23
C ALA A 586 -25.87 -15.07 0.16
N GLN A 587 -24.66 -14.80 0.62
CA GLN A 587 -24.06 -13.47 0.59
C GLN A 587 -22.53 -13.56 0.48
N ARG A 588 -21.95 -12.52 -0.12
CA ARG A 588 -20.51 -12.27 -0.13
C ARG A 588 -20.28 -10.88 0.43
N PHE A 589 -19.28 -10.75 1.27
CA PHE A 589 -18.84 -9.45 1.77
C PHE A 589 -17.38 -9.54 2.25
N GLU A 590 -16.72 -8.38 2.34
CA GLU A 590 -15.30 -8.29 2.67
C GLU A 590 -15.03 -7.06 3.53
N HIS A 591 -13.87 -7.04 4.21
CA HIS A 591 -13.40 -5.85 4.91
C HIS A 591 -13.30 -4.65 3.96
N TRP A 592 -13.67 -3.48 4.46
CA TRP A 592 -13.51 -2.20 3.77
C TRP A 592 -12.08 -1.68 3.86
N GLY A 593 -11.51 -1.56 5.06
CA GLY A 593 -10.14 -1.07 5.29
C GLY A 593 -9.15 -2.20 5.54
N TYR A 594 -7.85 -1.92 5.42
CA TYR A 594 -6.84 -2.98 5.54
C TYR A 594 -6.36 -3.21 6.99
N ARG A 595 -5.84 -4.41 7.22
CA ARG A 595 -5.20 -4.94 8.44
C ARG A 595 -3.93 -5.69 8.03
N GLY A 596 -2.90 -5.71 8.89
CA GLY A 596 -1.76 -6.62 8.76
C GLY A 596 -2.03 -7.89 9.57
N PHE A 597 -2.17 -9.04 8.91
CA PHE A 597 -2.47 -10.30 9.59
C PHE A 597 -2.15 -11.53 8.74
N ARG A 598 -1.87 -12.64 9.41
CA ARG A 598 -1.83 -14.00 8.82
C ARG A 598 -3.01 -14.84 9.31
N TRP A 599 -3.31 -14.70 10.59
CA TRP A 599 -4.26 -15.55 11.28
C TRP A 599 -5.60 -14.84 11.43
N ALA A 600 -6.67 -15.58 11.22
CA ALA A 600 -8.01 -15.14 11.59
C ALA A 600 -8.74 -16.21 12.41
N GLU A 601 -9.47 -15.77 13.43
CA GLU A 601 -10.39 -16.58 14.18
C GLU A 601 -11.81 -16.07 13.90
N LEU A 602 -12.66 -16.93 13.35
CA LEU A 602 -14.07 -16.67 13.09
C LEU A 602 -14.90 -17.39 14.17
N ARG A 603 -15.63 -16.64 14.99
CA ARG A 603 -16.52 -17.19 16.01
C ARG A 603 -17.97 -17.02 15.59
N THR A 604 -18.68 -18.13 15.44
CA THR A 604 -20.05 -18.15 14.91
C THR A 604 -20.74 -19.48 15.22
N SER A 605 -22.08 -19.46 15.31
CA SER A 605 -22.89 -20.68 15.30
C SER A 605 -23.18 -21.21 13.89
N VAL A 606 -22.82 -20.46 12.85
CA VAL A 606 -22.99 -20.87 11.45
C VAL A 606 -21.91 -21.89 11.10
N ASP A 607 -22.31 -23.01 10.50
CA ASP A 607 -21.36 -23.99 9.96
C ASP A 607 -20.64 -23.40 8.74
N LEU A 608 -19.32 -23.15 8.88
CA LEU A 608 -18.49 -22.59 7.83
C LEU A 608 -17.82 -23.68 6.95
N SER A 609 -18.15 -24.97 7.13
CA SER A 609 -17.56 -26.07 6.34
C SER A 609 -17.78 -25.94 4.83
N LYS A 610 -18.83 -25.21 4.43
CA LYS A 610 -19.17 -24.91 3.03
C LYS A 610 -18.94 -23.45 2.64
N ALA A 611 -18.45 -22.63 3.56
CA ALA A 611 -18.16 -21.23 3.27
C ALA A 611 -16.89 -21.11 2.42
N VAL A 612 -16.80 -20.06 1.61
CA VAL A 612 -15.56 -19.68 0.93
C VAL A 612 -14.93 -18.54 1.71
N VAL A 613 -13.76 -18.78 2.27
CA VAL A 613 -12.94 -17.76 2.94
C VAL A 613 -11.80 -17.38 2.00
N THR A 614 -11.56 -16.09 1.84
CA THR A 614 -10.50 -15.58 0.96
C THR A 614 -9.77 -14.42 1.62
N GLY A 615 -8.44 -14.47 1.67
CA GLY A 615 -7.62 -13.30 1.99
C GLY A 615 -7.64 -12.32 0.82
N ARG A 616 -7.70 -11.03 1.10
CA ARG A 616 -7.79 -9.95 0.10
C ARG A 616 -6.60 -9.02 0.29
N ALA A 617 -5.47 -9.34 -0.35
CA ALA A 617 -4.22 -8.59 -0.20
C ALA A 617 -4.28 -7.27 -0.97
N TRP A 618 -4.07 -6.15 -0.28
CA TRP A 618 -4.01 -4.79 -0.82
C TRP A 618 -2.55 -4.41 -1.09
N ARG A 619 -2.15 -4.44 -2.37
CA ARG A 619 -0.77 -4.18 -2.82
C ARG A 619 -0.68 -3.83 -4.30
N LEU A 620 0.45 -3.26 -4.72
CA LEU A 620 0.78 -3.09 -6.14
C LEU A 620 0.99 -4.45 -6.83
N ASP A 621 0.72 -4.51 -8.14
CA ASP A 621 0.87 -5.71 -8.97
C ASP A 621 2.32 -6.22 -8.98
N TRP A 622 2.49 -7.53 -8.80
CA TRP A 622 3.79 -8.19 -8.66
C TRP A 622 4.03 -9.22 -9.75
N ASP A 623 5.29 -9.35 -10.17
CA ASP A 623 5.75 -10.31 -11.16
C ASP A 623 6.91 -11.15 -10.60
N ASP A 624 6.64 -12.43 -10.33
CA ASP A 624 7.62 -13.39 -9.79
C ASP A 624 8.72 -13.75 -10.80
N ALA A 625 8.54 -13.45 -12.09
CA ALA A 625 9.53 -13.80 -13.12
C ALA A 625 10.72 -12.82 -13.17
N GLN A 626 10.64 -11.68 -12.48
CA GLN A 626 11.65 -10.61 -12.63
C GLN A 626 12.92 -10.82 -11.80
N ALA A 627 12.83 -11.59 -10.73
CA ALA A 627 13.96 -11.88 -9.86
C ALA A 627 13.96 -13.35 -9.45
N SER A 628 15.15 -13.91 -9.32
CA SER A 628 15.33 -15.27 -8.81
C SER A 628 16.63 -15.38 -8.04
N PHE A 629 16.66 -16.29 -7.08
CA PHE A 629 17.87 -16.64 -6.36
C PHE A 629 17.82 -18.08 -5.89
N ARG A 630 18.96 -18.76 -5.99
CA ARG A 630 19.19 -20.09 -5.45
C ARG A 630 20.67 -20.26 -5.16
N SER A 631 20.99 -21.02 -4.11
CA SER A 631 22.37 -21.27 -3.72
C SER A 631 22.60 -22.72 -3.27
N SER A 632 23.85 -23.02 -2.94
CA SER A 632 24.22 -24.26 -2.27
C SER A 632 23.86 -24.28 -0.77
N ASP A 633 23.39 -23.17 -0.21
CA ASP A 633 22.93 -23.06 1.18
C ASP A 633 21.41 -22.84 1.21
N PRO A 634 20.61 -23.87 1.55
CA PRO A 634 19.16 -23.74 1.55
C PRO A 634 18.63 -22.73 2.58
N ASP A 635 19.38 -22.43 3.64
CA ASP A 635 18.94 -21.44 4.62
C ASP A 635 19.09 -20.01 4.08
N LEU A 636 20.11 -19.76 3.24
CA LEU A 636 20.21 -18.48 2.52
C LEU A 636 19.04 -18.28 1.57
N ASP A 637 18.62 -19.33 0.85
CA ASP A 637 17.48 -19.29 -0.06
C ASP A 637 16.18 -18.96 0.71
N ARG A 638 16.00 -19.51 1.91
CA ARG A 638 14.86 -19.22 2.79
C ARG A 638 14.86 -17.77 3.28
N VAL A 639 16.03 -17.25 3.66
CA VAL A 639 16.18 -15.85 4.12
C VAL A 639 15.91 -14.87 2.99
N TRP A 640 16.41 -15.15 1.78
CA TRP A 640 16.11 -14.34 0.60
C TRP A 640 14.61 -14.33 0.30
N GLU A 641 13.94 -15.48 0.32
CA GLU A 641 12.49 -15.57 0.06
C GLU A 641 11.66 -14.84 1.11
N LEU A 642 12.01 -14.92 2.40
CA LEU A 642 11.36 -14.12 3.45
C LEU A 642 11.44 -12.63 3.14
N CYS A 643 12.63 -12.14 2.80
CA CYS A 643 12.85 -10.72 2.57
C CYS A 643 12.23 -10.25 1.25
N ARG A 644 12.29 -11.06 0.19
CA ARG A 644 11.62 -10.80 -1.10
C ARG A 644 10.11 -10.71 -0.91
N TYR A 645 9.50 -11.68 -0.23
CA TYR A 645 8.06 -11.67 0.05
C TYR A 645 7.68 -10.49 0.96
N SER A 646 8.54 -10.08 1.88
CA SER A 646 8.27 -8.92 2.73
C SER A 646 8.10 -7.63 1.93
N ILE A 647 8.94 -7.41 0.90
CA ILE A 647 8.78 -6.30 -0.04
C ILE A 647 7.48 -6.44 -0.83
N GLU A 648 7.19 -7.65 -1.33
CA GLU A 648 5.95 -7.95 -2.05
C GLU A 648 4.68 -7.66 -1.23
N ALA A 649 4.67 -8.02 0.05
CA ALA A 649 3.50 -7.95 0.91
C ALA A 649 3.21 -6.54 1.41
N THR A 650 4.22 -5.65 1.45
CA THR A 650 4.13 -4.33 2.10
C THR A 650 4.14 -3.15 1.13
N ARG A 651 4.17 -3.40 -0.19
CA ARG A 651 4.08 -2.37 -1.23
C ARG A 651 2.67 -1.79 -1.40
N GLY A 652 2.33 -0.85 -0.52
CA GLY A 652 1.11 -0.04 -0.57
C GLY A 652 1.28 1.26 -1.36
N ASP A 653 0.61 2.32 -0.91
CA ASP A 653 0.56 3.63 -1.57
C ASP A 653 1.77 4.56 -1.28
N VAL A 654 2.51 4.25 -0.22
CA VAL A 654 3.79 4.85 0.17
C VAL A 654 4.53 3.82 1.02
N TYR A 655 5.86 3.84 1.02
CA TYR A 655 6.62 3.03 1.98
C TYR A 655 6.28 3.48 3.39
N VAL A 656 5.72 2.55 4.16
CA VAL A 656 5.49 2.72 5.58
C VAL A 656 6.41 1.79 6.35
N ASP A 657 6.66 2.16 7.59
CA ASP A 657 7.34 1.35 8.57
C ASP A 657 6.60 0.00 8.71
N THR A 658 5.34 0.01 9.12
CA THR A 658 4.49 -1.17 9.31
C THR A 658 3.07 -0.89 8.82
N PRO A 659 2.38 -1.88 8.22
CA PRO A 659 0.94 -1.78 7.94
C PRO A 659 0.07 -1.83 9.21
N THR A 660 0.65 -2.08 10.38
CA THR A 660 -0.09 -2.29 11.64
C THR A 660 -0.12 -1.06 12.54
N ARG A 661 0.98 -0.76 13.26
CA ARG A 661 0.98 0.19 14.39
C ARG A 661 0.96 1.65 13.98
N GLU A 662 1.92 2.08 13.18
CA GLU A 662 2.12 3.49 12.88
C GLU A 662 1.67 3.82 11.48
N ARG A 663 1.91 2.95 10.49
CA ARG A 663 1.64 3.23 9.07
C ARG A 663 2.32 4.52 8.62
N GLY A 664 3.47 4.85 9.21
CA GLY A 664 4.20 6.08 8.99
C GLY A 664 5.34 5.87 8.00
N PRO A 665 5.56 6.77 7.03
CA PRO A 665 6.80 6.75 6.26
C PRO A 665 7.96 7.29 7.12
N TYR A 666 9.11 6.62 7.05
CA TYR A 666 10.37 7.03 7.68
C TYR A 666 11.51 6.87 6.67
N GLU A 667 12.48 7.78 6.69
CA GLU A 667 13.58 7.80 5.71
C GLU A 667 14.49 6.56 5.80
N GLY A 668 14.71 6.04 7.01
CA GLY A 668 15.47 4.80 7.22
C GLY A 668 14.80 3.60 6.54
N ASP A 669 13.52 3.41 6.80
CA ASP A 669 12.68 2.38 6.20
C ASP A 669 12.60 2.55 4.68
N ALA A 670 12.40 3.78 4.19
CA ALA A 670 12.29 4.06 2.76
C ALA A 670 13.56 3.72 1.99
N LEU A 671 14.75 4.03 2.54
CA LEU A 671 16.02 3.70 1.90
C LEU A 671 16.24 2.18 1.83
N ILE A 672 15.98 1.44 2.91
CA ILE A 672 16.14 -0.02 2.89
C ILE A 672 15.12 -0.67 1.96
N ASN A 673 13.85 -0.24 2.00
CA ASN A 673 12.82 -0.71 1.07
C ASN A 673 13.21 -0.47 -0.38
N GLN A 674 13.69 0.73 -0.72
CA GLN A 674 14.16 1.05 -2.08
C GLN A 674 15.29 0.12 -2.53
N LEU A 675 16.34 -0.03 -1.72
CA LEU A 675 17.49 -0.88 -2.04
C LEU A 675 17.09 -2.36 -2.18
N SER A 676 16.16 -2.82 -1.35
CA SER A 676 15.61 -4.18 -1.43
C SER A 676 14.72 -4.35 -2.66
N GLU A 677 13.75 -3.47 -2.91
CA GLU A 677 12.81 -3.56 -4.04
C GLU A 677 13.54 -3.53 -5.38
N TYR A 678 14.53 -2.65 -5.56
CA TYR A 678 15.32 -2.59 -6.79
C TYR A 678 16.10 -3.89 -7.06
N GLY A 679 16.38 -4.69 -6.02
CA GLY A 679 17.01 -6.00 -6.15
C GLY A 679 16.05 -7.13 -6.53
N VAL A 680 14.74 -6.94 -6.41
CA VAL A 680 13.74 -8.02 -6.57
C VAL A 680 12.55 -7.68 -7.49
N GLN A 681 12.40 -6.43 -7.92
CA GLN A 681 11.33 -5.98 -8.82
C GLN A 681 11.80 -4.80 -9.68
N ARG A 682 11.41 -4.76 -10.96
CA ARG A 682 11.65 -3.60 -11.84
C ARG A 682 10.56 -2.53 -11.64
N SER A 683 10.55 -1.97 -10.43
CA SER A 683 9.57 -0.99 -9.93
C SER A 683 10.30 0.16 -9.26
N TYR A 684 9.96 1.39 -9.63
CA TYR A 684 10.72 2.60 -9.24
C TYR A 684 9.85 3.73 -8.70
N ALA A 685 8.59 3.83 -9.17
CA ALA A 685 7.71 4.96 -8.89
C ALA A 685 7.37 5.09 -7.39
N LEU A 686 7.11 3.97 -6.70
CA LEU A 686 6.79 3.97 -5.27
C LEU A 686 7.94 4.49 -4.40
N ALA A 687 9.19 4.12 -4.70
CA ALA A 687 10.36 4.63 -4.00
C ALA A 687 10.51 6.14 -4.18
N ARG A 688 10.39 6.61 -5.42
CA ARG A 688 10.44 8.04 -5.75
C ARG A 688 9.33 8.83 -5.04
N TRP A 689 8.10 8.32 -5.05
CA TRP A 689 6.95 8.93 -4.37
C TRP A 689 7.16 9.00 -2.85
N SER A 690 7.68 7.94 -2.26
CA SER A 690 7.97 7.89 -0.82
C SER A 690 9.07 8.86 -0.41
N ASN A 691 10.11 9.00 -1.21
CA ASN A 691 11.15 10.01 -0.98
C ASN A 691 10.60 11.43 -1.18
N ASP A 692 9.78 11.68 -2.20
CA ASP A 692 9.11 12.98 -2.43
C ASP A 692 8.25 13.41 -1.23
N TYR A 693 7.53 12.46 -0.62
CA TYR A 693 6.80 12.66 0.62
C TYR A 693 7.75 13.09 1.75
N LEU A 694 8.80 12.30 2.01
CA LEU A 694 9.72 12.50 3.13
C LEU A 694 10.62 13.72 2.98
N VAL A 695 10.86 14.17 1.74
CA VAL A 695 11.54 15.43 1.49
C VAL A 695 10.77 16.59 2.11
N ARG A 696 9.44 16.57 2.02
CA ARG A 696 8.53 17.62 2.52
C ARG A 696 8.04 17.39 3.95
N LYS A 697 7.81 16.13 4.33
CA LYS A 697 7.29 15.69 5.63
C LYS A 697 8.31 14.81 6.34
N GLY A 698 9.51 15.36 6.56
CA GLY A 698 10.63 14.63 7.17
C GLY A 698 10.37 14.25 8.63
N THR A 699 11.07 13.21 9.08
CA THR A 699 10.90 12.69 10.45
C THR A 699 11.94 13.26 11.43
N TRP A 700 11.81 12.86 12.70
CA TRP A 700 12.56 13.46 13.80
C TRP A 700 14.07 13.12 13.82
N PRO A 701 14.57 11.93 13.42
CA PRO A 701 15.98 11.58 13.61
C PRO A 701 16.93 12.48 12.83
N THR A 702 18.09 12.76 13.42
CA THR A 702 19.17 13.51 12.77
C THR A 702 19.64 12.83 11.49
N GLU A 703 19.87 11.52 11.54
CA GLU A 703 20.45 10.75 10.45
C GLU A 703 19.46 10.52 9.31
N TYR A 704 18.19 10.33 9.64
CA TYR A 704 17.15 9.94 8.67
C TYR A 704 16.94 10.99 7.59
N ARG A 705 16.88 12.28 7.94
CA ARG A 705 16.75 13.36 6.93
C ARG A 705 17.88 13.35 5.89
N LEU A 706 19.08 12.88 6.26
CA LEU A 706 20.25 12.84 5.38
C LEU A 706 20.10 11.74 4.31
N MET A 707 19.29 10.71 4.58
CA MET A 707 19.04 9.61 3.66
C MET A 707 18.19 10.01 2.45
N CYS A 708 17.42 11.09 2.52
CA CYS A 708 16.66 11.59 1.36
C CYS A 708 17.56 11.86 0.14
N ALA A 709 18.76 12.40 0.38
CA ALA A 709 19.75 12.67 -0.67
C ALA A 709 20.32 11.38 -1.26
N ILE A 710 20.57 10.38 -0.41
CA ILE A 710 21.05 9.06 -0.82
C ILE A 710 19.98 8.36 -1.67
N SER A 711 18.74 8.32 -1.18
CA SER A 711 17.59 7.73 -1.89
C SER A 711 17.36 8.37 -3.27
N ALA A 712 17.45 9.70 -3.35
CA ALA A 712 17.32 10.42 -4.61
C ALA A 712 18.45 10.10 -5.61
N TRP A 713 19.68 9.94 -5.12
CA TRP A 713 20.81 9.52 -5.96
C TRP A 713 20.64 8.08 -6.48
N GLU A 714 20.24 7.14 -5.61
CA GLU A 714 19.99 5.74 -6.00
C GLU A 714 18.84 5.62 -7.02
N ASP A 715 17.78 6.42 -6.88
CA ASP A 715 16.69 6.50 -7.85
C ASP A 715 17.19 7.00 -9.22
N TYR A 716 17.97 8.09 -9.25
CA TYR A 716 18.58 8.58 -10.50
C TYR A 716 19.56 7.57 -11.11
N LEU A 717 20.37 6.90 -10.30
CA LEU A 717 21.31 5.89 -10.76
C LEU A 717 20.59 4.70 -11.41
N ALA A 718 19.51 4.22 -10.78
CA ALA A 718 18.70 3.13 -11.31
C ALA A 718 17.92 3.52 -12.57
N THR A 719 17.38 4.75 -12.62
CA THR A 719 16.39 5.14 -13.63
C THR A 719 16.94 6.01 -14.77
N GLY A 720 18.00 6.77 -14.52
CA GLY A 720 18.49 7.82 -15.41
C GLY A 720 17.55 9.02 -15.51
N ASP A 721 16.49 9.09 -14.71
CA ASP A 721 15.51 10.16 -14.74
C ASP A 721 15.81 11.19 -13.64
N ASP A 722 16.38 12.32 -14.04
CA ASP A 722 16.82 13.43 -13.20
C ASP A 722 15.69 14.33 -12.67
N ARG A 723 14.42 14.08 -13.01
CA ARG A 723 13.32 15.00 -12.65
C ARG A 723 13.13 15.21 -11.15
N GLN A 724 13.27 14.17 -10.33
CA GLN A 724 13.21 14.35 -8.87
C GLN A 724 14.37 15.23 -8.39
N LEU A 725 15.58 14.97 -8.87
CA LEU A 725 16.74 15.78 -8.54
C LEU A 725 16.50 17.24 -8.91
N ALA A 726 16.08 17.52 -10.15
CA ALA A 726 15.81 18.87 -10.61
C ALA A 726 14.72 19.59 -9.80
N LYS A 727 13.65 18.86 -9.43
CA LYS A 727 12.51 19.38 -8.65
C LYS A 727 12.89 19.68 -7.19
N ASP A 728 13.64 18.78 -6.55
CA ASP A 728 13.79 18.75 -5.09
C ASP A 728 15.21 19.12 -4.60
N TYR A 729 16.16 19.43 -5.50
CA TYR A 729 17.57 19.66 -5.16
C TYR A 729 17.76 20.61 -3.97
N ASP A 730 17.09 21.76 -3.97
CA ASP A 730 17.26 22.76 -2.90
C ASP A 730 16.70 22.26 -1.56
N LEU A 731 15.60 21.49 -1.58
CA LEU A 731 15.04 20.85 -0.38
C LEU A 731 15.95 19.75 0.16
N LEU A 732 16.55 18.95 -0.73
CA LEU A 732 17.54 17.94 -0.37
C LEU A 732 18.78 18.58 0.24
N ALA A 733 19.30 19.65 -0.38
CA ALA A 733 20.44 20.40 0.11
C ALA A 733 20.19 21.01 1.50
N ALA A 734 18.97 21.51 1.76
CA ALA A 734 18.58 22.11 3.03
C ALA A 734 18.51 21.12 4.21
N LYS A 735 18.46 19.80 3.96
CA LYS A 735 18.43 18.79 5.03
C LYS A 735 19.77 18.54 5.70
N ASN A 736 20.88 19.00 5.11
CA ASN A 736 22.22 18.81 5.66
C ASN A 736 22.46 19.56 6.96
N LEU A 737 23.43 19.08 7.73
CA LEU A 737 23.85 19.63 9.02
C LEU A 737 24.97 20.66 8.87
N THR A 738 25.00 21.42 7.77
CA THR A 738 26.05 22.42 7.50
C THR A 738 26.20 23.44 8.63
N ALA A 739 25.07 23.83 9.25
CA ALA A 739 25.06 24.77 10.36
C ALA A 739 25.74 24.25 11.64
N TYR A 740 26.02 22.94 11.71
CA TYR A 740 26.64 22.27 12.86
C TYR A 740 28.08 21.84 12.60
N LEU A 741 28.68 22.20 11.46
CA LEU A 741 30.07 21.87 11.18
C LEU A 741 31.01 22.72 12.03
N ASP A 742 31.95 22.10 12.73
CA ASP A 742 33.04 22.79 13.41
C ASP A 742 34.19 23.12 12.44
N ALA A 743 35.27 23.73 12.96
CA ALA A 743 36.40 24.17 12.16
C ALA A 743 37.16 23.02 11.46
N GLN A 744 37.02 21.78 11.96
CA GLN A 744 37.59 20.58 11.35
C GLN A 744 36.65 19.97 10.30
N GLY A 745 35.41 20.46 10.21
CA GLY A 745 34.38 19.93 9.34
C GLY A 745 33.58 18.78 9.95
N LEU A 746 33.73 18.48 11.24
CA LEU A 746 32.90 17.49 11.94
C LEU A 746 31.56 18.12 12.35
N VAL A 747 30.48 17.35 12.26
CA VAL A 747 29.19 17.71 12.85
C VAL A 747 29.32 17.69 14.37
N ARG A 748 29.15 18.87 14.99
CA ARG A 748 29.15 19.10 16.42
C ARG A 748 27.81 19.67 16.89
N LYS A 749 27.02 18.87 17.58
CA LYS A 749 25.77 19.28 18.22
C LYS A 749 25.44 18.39 19.40
N ALA A 750 24.58 18.85 20.31
CA ALA A 750 24.03 17.97 21.33
C ALA A 750 23.28 16.78 20.66
N PRO A 751 23.38 15.56 21.21
CA PRO A 751 22.73 14.39 20.62
C PRO A 751 21.20 14.47 20.70
N GLY A 752 20.65 15.29 21.61
CA GLY A 752 19.21 15.42 21.78
C GLY A 752 18.59 14.18 22.43
N SER A 753 17.26 14.11 22.41
CA SER A 753 16.49 12.96 22.90
C SER A 753 15.88 12.19 21.74
N THR A 754 15.78 10.87 21.89
CA THR A 754 15.02 10.00 20.97
C THR A 754 13.59 10.53 20.82
N SER A 755 13.04 10.48 19.60
CA SER A 755 11.69 10.98 19.28
C SER A 755 11.52 12.50 19.36
N GLN A 756 12.61 13.26 19.41
CA GLN A 756 12.59 14.72 19.24
C GLN A 756 13.34 15.12 17.96
N ASN A 757 12.89 16.19 17.31
CA ASN A 757 13.52 16.70 16.10
C ASN A 757 15.03 16.93 16.32
N LEU A 758 15.88 16.40 15.42
CA LEU A 758 17.35 16.40 15.53
C LEU A 758 17.92 15.62 16.72
N GLY A 759 17.15 14.65 17.23
CA GLY A 759 17.66 13.60 18.11
C GLY A 759 18.45 12.56 17.33
N ASP A 760 19.65 12.22 17.82
CA ASP A 760 20.49 11.18 17.24
C ASP A 760 19.91 9.82 17.58
N LEU A 761 19.71 8.99 16.57
CA LEU A 761 19.13 7.66 16.74
C LEU A 761 20.20 6.59 16.90
N VAL A 762 21.22 6.60 16.03
CA VAL A 762 22.20 5.51 15.79
C VAL A 762 21.55 4.19 15.36
N ASP A 763 20.67 3.65 16.19
CA ASP A 763 19.94 2.42 15.97
C ASP A 763 18.63 2.33 16.79
N TRP A 764 17.73 1.44 16.39
CA TRP A 764 16.45 1.16 17.03
C TRP A 764 16.16 -0.35 17.13
N PRO A 765 15.68 -0.85 18.29
CA PRO A 765 15.43 -0.14 19.54
C PRO A 765 16.72 0.23 20.28
N ALA A 766 16.62 1.04 21.33
CA ALA A 766 17.77 1.46 22.13
C ALA A 766 18.61 0.29 22.69
N ALA A 767 17.97 -0.85 22.98
CA ALA A 767 18.63 -2.08 23.43
C ALA A 767 19.59 -2.68 22.38
N SER A 768 19.46 -2.32 21.10
CA SER A 768 20.28 -2.83 20.00
C SER A 768 21.43 -1.88 19.61
N ARG A 769 21.74 -0.88 20.42
CA ARG A 769 22.81 0.10 20.15
C ARG A 769 24.20 -0.36 20.56
N ASP A 770 24.36 -1.60 21.03
CA ASP A 770 25.65 -2.14 21.48
C ASP A 770 26.34 -1.22 22.52
N GLY A 771 25.57 -0.58 23.41
CA GLY A 771 26.11 0.32 24.43
C GLY A 771 26.63 1.67 23.91
N TYR A 772 26.28 2.10 22.69
CA TYR A 772 26.74 3.35 22.07
C TYR A 772 26.74 4.56 23.02
N VAL A 773 27.89 5.21 23.16
CA VAL A 773 28.10 6.38 24.02
C VAL A 773 27.92 7.66 23.21
N PHE A 774 26.78 8.33 23.40
CA PHE A 774 26.50 9.60 22.75
C PHE A 774 27.37 10.74 23.30
N THR A 775 27.91 11.54 22.40
CA THR A 775 28.66 12.77 22.68
C THR A 775 28.13 13.92 21.82
N ASN A 776 28.83 15.06 21.83
CA ASN A 776 28.51 16.16 20.91
C ASN A 776 29.03 15.94 19.48
N VAL A 777 29.86 14.92 19.24
CA VAL A 777 30.40 14.59 17.91
C VAL A 777 30.30 13.07 17.76
N ASN A 778 29.19 12.60 17.19
CA ASN A 778 28.88 11.18 17.04
C ASN A 778 29.31 10.65 15.67
N THR A 779 29.98 9.49 15.65
CA THR A 779 30.51 8.87 14.44
C THR A 779 29.44 8.55 13.40
N VAL A 780 28.30 7.97 13.82
CA VAL A 780 27.23 7.57 12.88
C VAL A 780 26.58 8.78 12.19
N VAL A 781 26.33 9.86 12.94
CA VAL A 781 25.81 11.12 12.39
C VAL A 781 26.77 11.70 11.35
N ASN A 782 28.07 11.72 11.67
CA ASN A 782 29.10 12.22 10.76
C ASN A 782 29.22 11.32 9.49
N ALA A 783 29.06 10.01 9.63
CA ALA A 783 29.06 9.09 8.49
C ALA A 783 27.90 9.36 7.52
N PHE A 784 26.69 9.57 8.03
CA PHE A 784 25.54 9.95 7.20
C PHE A 784 25.69 11.33 6.57
N GLN A 785 26.28 12.29 7.29
CA GLN A 785 26.53 13.61 6.72
C GLN A 785 27.55 13.55 5.58
N TYR A 786 28.57 12.70 5.69
CA TYR A 786 29.49 12.41 4.58
C TYR A 786 28.73 11.85 3.37
N ALA A 787 27.92 10.80 3.57
CA ALA A 787 27.15 10.18 2.49
C ALA A 787 26.16 11.15 1.83
N ALA A 788 25.52 12.03 2.59
CA ALA A 788 24.62 13.04 2.04
C ALA A 788 25.36 14.09 1.22
N PHE A 789 26.54 14.55 1.66
CA PHE A 789 27.37 15.45 0.85
C PHE A 789 27.87 14.78 -0.43
N ASP A 790 28.29 13.51 -0.36
CA ASP A 790 28.70 12.73 -1.53
C ASP A 790 27.54 12.55 -2.54
N ALA A 791 26.37 12.13 -2.06
CA ALA A 791 25.19 11.95 -2.88
C ALA A 791 24.77 13.28 -3.54
N LEU A 792 24.70 14.38 -2.78
CA LEU A 792 24.35 15.68 -3.34
C LEU A 792 25.39 16.22 -4.31
N ALA A 793 26.68 15.98 -4.10
CA ALA A 793 27.70 16.35 -5.07
C ALA A 793 27.49 15.63 -6.40
N LYS A 794 27.12 14.34 -6.36
CA LYS A 794 26.77 13.56 -7.57
C LYS A 794 25.47 14.05 -8.21
N CYS A 795 24.46 14.39 -7.42
CA CYS A 795 23.22 14.99 -7.92
C CYS A 795 23.48 16.35 -8.59
N ALA A 796 24.31 17.20 -7.98
CA ALA A 796 24.71 18.49 -8.52
C ALA A 796 25.44 18.33 -9.86
N GLU A 797 26.35 17.35 -9.96
CA GLU A 797 27.04 17.02 -11.21
C GLU A 797 26.05 16.57 -12.30
N ALA A 798 25.11 15.68 -11.97
CA ALA A 798 24.07 15.22 -12.89
C ALA A 798 23.18 16.38 -13.42
N LEU A 799 22.96 17.40 -12.59
CA LEU A 799 22.18 18.60 -12.96
C LEU A 799 23.03 19.72 -13.59
N GLY A 800 24.34 19.51 -13.82
CA GLY A 800 25.24 20.53 -14.35
C GLY A 800 25.55 21.68 -13.38
N ARG A 801 25.28 21.53 -12.08
CA ARG A 801 25.60 22.51 -11.03
C ARG A 801 27.05 22.34 -10.54
N SER A 802 28.02 22.65 -11.40
CA SER A 802 29.44 22.34 -11.16
C SER A 802 30.05 22.97 -9.90
N GLU A 803 29.69 24.21 -9.55
CA GLU A 803 30.20 24.87 -8.34
C GLU A 803 29.68 24.20 -7.07
N ASP A 804 28.39 23.88 -7.02
CA ASP A 804 27.81 23.13 -5.91
C ASP A 804 28.45 21.74 -5.79
N ALA A 805 28.59 21.03 -6.91
CA ALA A 805 29.21 19.71 -6.95
C ALA A 805 30.62 19.74 -6.34
N LYS A 806 31.43 20.73 -6.74
CA LYS A 806 32.78 20.94 -6.19
C LYS A 806 32.76 21.29 -4.71
N ALA A 807 31.88 22.19 -4.27
CA ALA A 807 31.79 22.61 -2.88
C ALA A 807 31.35 21.45 -1.96
N LEU A 808 30.33 20.69 -2.36
CA LEU A 808 29.82 19.53 -1.64
C LEU A 808 30.86 18.40 -1.60
N ARG A 809 31.56 18.15 -2.71
CA ARG A 809 32.69 17.21 -2.78
C ARG A 809 33.78 17.57 -1.79
N GLY A 810 34.21 18.84 -1.78
CA GLY A 810 35.23 19.32 -0.86
C GLY A 810 34.83 19.20 0.62
N ARG A 811 33.54 19.39 0.93
CA ARG A 811 32.99 19.16 2.29
C ARG A 811 32.99 17.68 2.66
N ALA A 812 32.57 16.80 1.75
CA ALA A 812 32.61 15.36 1.96
C ALA A 812 34.05 14.89 2.24
N ASP A 813 35.02 15.33 1.41
CA ASP A 813 36.42 14.96 1.55
C ASP A 813 37.03 15.44 2.88
N THR A 814 36.73 16.68 3.27
CA THR A 814 37.18 17.29 4.54
C THR A 814 36.59 16.54 5.73
N LEU A 815 35.28 16.30 5.73
CA LEU A 815 34.59 15.57 6.78
C LEU A 815 35.13 14.13 6.93
N ALA A 816 35.28 13.41 5.83
CA ALA A 816 35.82 12.04 5.87
C ALA A 816 37.27 12.01 6.39
N ALA A 817 38.10 12.98 6.00
CA ALA A 817 39.46 13.11 6.53
C ALA A 817 39.45 13.40 8.04
N ALA A 818 38.59 14.30 8.52
CA ALA A 818 38.46 14.60 9.94
C ALA A 818 37.98 13.39 10.76
N MET A 819 37.01 12.62 10.24
CA MET A 819 36.56 11.38 10.87
C MET A 819 37.70 10.37 11.00
N ARG A 820 38.47 10.11 9.93
CA ARG A 820 39.62 9.20 9.98
C ARG A 820 40.74 9.70 10.88
N GLY A 821 40.90 11.02 11.03
CA GLY A 821 41.94 11.59 11.88
C GLY A 821 41.59 11.62 13.37
N THR A 822 40.29 11.66 13.72
CA THR A 822 39.84 11.90 15.12
C THR A 822 39.07 10.73 15.72
N LEU A 823 38.30 9.98 14.92
CA LEU A 823 37.38 8.95 15.39
C LEU A 823 37.87 7.53 15.13
N LEU A 824 38.86 7.34 14.25
CA LEU A 824 39.42 6.02 13.91
C LEU A 824 40.56 5.65 14.86
N ASP A 825 40.42 4.51 15.53
CA ASP A 825 41.50 3.78 16.18
C ASP A 825 42.04 2.72 15.19
N ALA A 826 42.99 3.14 14.35
CA ALA A 826 43.48 2.34 13.23
C ALA A 826 44.25 1.07 13.65
N SER A 827 44.88 1.10 14.83
CA SER A 827 45.60 -0.06 15.38
C SER A 827 44.63 -1.10 15.93
N ALA A 828 43.54 -0.66 16.58
CA ALA A 828 42.48 -1.55 17.02
C ALA A 828 41.46 -1.90 15.92
N GLY A 829 41.58 -1.30 14.73
CA GLY A 829 40.69 -1.60 13.60
C GLY A 829 39.24 -1.25 13.89
N ARG A 830 38.97 -0.06 14.45
CA ARG A 830 37.61 0.36 14.83
C ARG A 830 37.47 1.87 14.86
N PHE A 831 36.26 2.36 14.63
CA PHE A 831 35.90 3.74 14.93
C PHE A 831 35.25 3.82 16.31
N LEU A 832 35.59 4.84 17.07
CA LEU A 832 35.02 5.16 18.37
C LEU A 832 33.61 5.74 18.21
N ASP A 833 32.77 5.66 19.24
CA ASP A 833 31.38 6.19 19.18
C ASP A 833 31.33 7.70 18.97
N GLY A 834 32.28 8.42 19.54
CA GLY A 834 32.39 9.85 19.39
C GLY A 834 33.68 10.41 19.93
N VAL A 835 33.87 11.72 19.79
CA VAL A 835 35.06 12.39 20.30
C VAL A 835 35.13 12.29 21.82
N GLY A 836 36.23 11.74 22.33
CA GLY A 836 36.48 11.59 23.77
C GLY A 836 35.97 10.28 24.38
N THR A 837 35.43 9.36 23.58
CA THR A 837 35.05 8.02 24.06
C THR A 837 36.18 7.02 23.89
N SER A 838 36.27 6.02 24.76
CA SER A 838 37.05 4.80 24.52
C SER A 838 36.21 3.62 24.04
N HIS A 839 34.87 3.77 24.10
CA HIS A 839 33.91 2.79 23.62
C HIS A 839 33.78 2.86 22.08
N SER A 840 33.47 1.70 21.49
CA SER A 840 33.29 1.49 20.06
C SER A 840 32.22 0.42 19.87
N ALA A 841 30.97 0.85 19.79
CA ALA A 841 29.86 0.02 19.34
C ALA A 841 30.09 -0.43 17.89
N GLN A 842 29.53 -1.59 17.52
CA GLN A 842 29.64 -2.12 16.16
C GLN A 842 29.19 -1.11 15.09
N HIS A 843 28.16 -0.30 15.39
CA HIS A 843 27.63 0.76 14.52
C HIS A 843 28.67 1.82 14.16
N ALA A 844 29.48 2.23 15.15
CA ALA A 844 30.49 3.25 14.95
C ALA A 844 31.50 2.83 13.88
N THR A 845 31.77 1.54 13.73
CA THR A 845 32.66 1.01 12.69
C THR A 845 31.91 0.64 11.41
N ALA A 846 30.75 -0.01 11.49
CA ALA A 846 30.01 -0.47 10.33
C ALA A 846 29.53 0.68 9.43
N PHE A 847 28.99 1.76 10.00
CA PHE A 847 28.38 2.83 9.22
C PHE A 847 29.40 3.65 8.41
N PRO A 848 30.54 4.11 8.97
CA PRO A 848 31.57 4.78 8.18
C PRO A 848 32.12 3.92 7.04
N VAL A 849 32.24 2.60 7.25
CA VAL A 849 32.66 1.68 6.19
C VAL A 849 31.59 1.55 5.12
N ALA A 850 30.36 1.22 5.49
CA ALA A 850 29.24 1.05 4.57
C ALA A 850 28.99 2.30 3.71
N LEU A 851 29.13 3.48 4.32
CA LEU A 851 28.89 4.77 3.68
C LEU A 851 30.10 5.33 2.94
N GLY A 852 31.28 4.69 3.02
CA GLY A 852 32.45 5.00 2.19
C GLY A 852 33.50 5.94 2.80
N VAL A 853 33.41 6.27 4.09
CA VAL A 853 34.41 7.07 4.81
C VAL A 853 35.77 6.34 4.85
N ALA A 854 35.75 5.01 4.90
CA ALA A 854 36.92 4.15 5.03
C ALA A 854 37.65 3.85 3.70
N ASP A 855 37.13 4.27 2.54
CA ASP A 855 37.65 3.88 1.22
C ASP A 855 39.10 4.30 0.97
N ALA A 856 39.49 5.46 1.51
CA ALA A 856 40.83 6.01 1.35
C ALA A 856 41.87 5.40 2.31
N LEU A 857 41.47 4.47 3.18
CA LEU A 857 42.38 3.78 4.10
C LEU A 857 43.20 2.71 3.36
N GLY A 858 44.43 2.48 3.83
CA GLY A 858 45.24 1.37 3.34
C GLY A 858 44.65 0.00 3.70
N ASP A 859 44.94 -1.01 2.87
CA ASP A 859 44.34 -2.34 2.97
C ASP A 859 44.58 -3.02 4.33
N GLU A 860 45.71 -2.78 4.98
CA GLU A 860 46.00 -3.32 6.32
C GLU A 860 44.99 -2.84 7.39
N VAL A 861 44.65 -1.55 7.37
CA VAL A 861 43.66 -0.98 8.30
C VAL A 861 42.26 -1.47 7.95
N ARG A 862 41.95 -1.56 6.64
CA ARG A 862 40.65 -2.08 6.17
C ARG A 862 40.46 -3.55 6.53
N ALA A 863 41.49 -4.37 6.41
CA ALA A 863 41.46 -5.76 6.86
C ALA A 863 41.16 -5.86 8.36
N ARG A 864 41.85 -5.07 9.20
CA ARG A 864 41.56 -4.99 10.64
C ARG A 864 40.13 -4.55 10.96
N LEU A 865 39.61 -3.54 10.24
CA LEU A 865 38.21 -3.13 10.37
C LEU A 865 37.27 -4.30 10.07
N GLY A 866 37.58 -5.09 9.03
CA GLY A 866 36.81 -6.27 8.64
C GLY A 866 36.85 -7.36 9.71
N ASP A 867 38.04 -7.62 10.26
CA ASP A 867 38.24 -8.61 11.33
C ASP A 867 37.49 -8.24 12.61
N THR A 868 37.54 -6.97 13.01
CA THR A 868 36.76 -6.46 14.15
C THR A 868 35.27 -6.63 13.94
N LEU A 869 34.74 -6.26 12.76
CA LEU A 869 33.31 -6.41 12.46
C LEU A 869 32.88 -7.87 12.41
N ALA A 870 33.68 -8.74 11.78
CA ALA A 870 33.39 -10.17 11.68
C ALA A 870 33.40 -10.86 13.05
N ALA A 871 34.34 -10.51 13.93
CA ALA A 871 34.40 -11.04 15.30
C ALA A 871 33.22 -10.58 16.17
N GLY A 872 32.55 -9.47 15.79
CA GLY A 872 31.45 -8.89 16.55
C GLY A 872 30.13 -9.65 16.46
N GLY A 873 29.88 -10.43 15.40
CA GLY A 873 28.57 -11.05 15.16
C GLY A 873 27.47 -10.04 14.80
N MET A 874 26.20 -10.32 15.14
CA MET A 874 25.06 -9.41 14.91
C MET A 874 24.68 -8.65 16.20
N LYS A 875 25.35 -7.53 16.49
CA LYS A 875 25.02 -6.67 17.66
C LYS A 875 24.14 -5.47 17.31
N VAL A 876 23.97 -5.21 16.02
CA VAL A 876 23.07 -4.20 15.48
C VAL A 876 21.63 -4.71 15.42
N SER A 877 20.66 -3.80 15.37
CA SER A 877 19.28 -4.13 15.06
C SER A 877 19.10 -4.60 13.62
N VAL A 878 17.88 -4.97 13.27
CA VAL A 878 17.46 -5.24 11.90
C VAL A 878 17.69 -4.05 10.93
N TYR A 879 17.56 -2.80 11.40
CA TYR A 879 17.88 -1.60 10.61
C TYR A 879 19.38 -1.47 10.40
N GLY A 880 20.17 -1.62 11.48
CA GLY A 880 21.64 -1.56 11.39
C GLY A 880 22.25 -2.70 10.57
N ALA A 881 21.54 -3.83 10.43
CA ALA A 881 22.01 -5.00 9.69
C ALA A 881 22.32 -4.69 8.21
N GLN A 882 21.55 -3.80 7.57
CA GLN A 882 21.82 -3.31 6.21
C GLN A 882 23.27 -2.79 6.10
N PHE A 883 23.65 -1.90 7.02
CA PHE A 883 24.96 -1.25 7.01
C PHE A 883 26.08 -2.20 7.45
N LEU A 884 25.82 -3.11 8.39
CA LEU A 884 26.79 -4.14 8.77
C LEU A 884 27.11 -5.08 7.60
N LEU A 885 26.09 -5.55 6.87
CA LEU A 885 26.29 -6.41 5.70
C LEU A 885 27.07 -5.66 4.61
N ASP A 886 26.66 -4.44 4.28
CA ASP A 886 27.36 -3.61 3.27
C ASP A 886 28.83 -3.37 3.68
N ALA A 887 29.11 -3.14 4.96
CA ALA A 887 30.47 -2.98 5.46
C ALA A 887 31.31 -4.26 5.34
N LEU A 888 30.76 -5.41 5.72
CA LEU A 888 31.47 -6.70 5.63
C LEU A 888 31.81 -7.04 4.18
N PHE A 889 30.87 -6.90 3.24
CA PHE A 889 31.14 -7.13 1.82
C PHE A 889 32.18 -6.15 1.27
N ARG A 890 32.11 -4.86 1.62
CA ARG A 890 33.09 -3.84 1.19
C ARG A 890 34.51 -4.10 1.71
N LEU A 891 34.63 -4.79 2.85
CA LEU A 891 35.90 -5.17 3.47
C LEU A 891 36.36 -6.60 3.10
N GLY A 892 35.73 -7.23 2.11
CA GLY A 892 36.12 -8.56 1.64
C GLY A 892 35.74 -9.71 2.59
N ARG A 893 34.88 -9.44 3.60
CA ARG A 893 34.43 -10.42 4.59
C ARG A 893 33.08 -11.06 4.22
N ALA A 894 33.00 -11.56 2.99
CA ALA A 894 31.81 -12.27 2.49
C ALA A 894 31.51 -13.55 3.28
N ASP A 895 32.55 -14.18 3.85
CA ASP A 895 32.45 -15.30 4.79
C ASP A 895 31.63 -14.93 6.03
N ALA A 896 31.95 -13.80 6.67
CA ALA A 896 31.26 -13.34 7.86
C ALA A 896 29.85 -12.85 7.53
N ALA A 897 29.67 -12.12 6.42
CA ALA A 897 28.34 -11.69 5.98
C ALA A 897 27.41 -12.89 5.72
N LEU A 898 27.91 -13.95 5.07
CA LEU A 898 27.14 -15.18 4.84
C LEU A 898 26.78 -15.86 6.18
N ALA A 899 27.73 -15.96 7.10
CA ALA A 899 27.47 -16.54 8.43
C ALA A 899 26.40 -15.77 9.23
N LEU A 900 26.29 -14.45 9.05
CA LEU A 900 25.21 -13.66 9.63
C LEU A 900 23.87 -13.90 8.94
N LEU A 901 23.87 -13.95 7.60
CA LEU A 901 22.67 -14.19 6.80
C LEU A 901 22.03 -15.56 7.10
N THR A 902 22.84 -16.58 7.36
CA THR A 902 22.38 -17.96 7.63
C THR A 902 22.45 -18.35 9.11
N SER A 903 22.63 -17.37 10.00
CA SER A 903 22.65 -17.61 11.45
C SER A 903 21.27 -18.07 11.96
N SER A 904 21.26 -18.98 12.93
CA SER A 904 20.07 -19.37 13.70
C SER A 904 20.01 -18.76 15.11
N ALA A 905 20.92 -17.84 15.43
CA ALA A 905 20.90 -17.10 16.69
C ALA A 905 19.67 -16.18 16.78
N THR A 906 19.30 -15.74 17.99
CA THR A 906 18.14 -14.86 18.21
C THR A 906 18.16 -13.60 17.33
N ASN A 907 19.34 -13.00 17.12
CA ASN A 907 19.51 -11.87 16.21
C ASN A 907 19.71 -12.33 14.76
N SER A 908 18.71 -13.00 14.18
CA SER A 908 18.78 -13.48 12.80
C SER A 908 17.41 -13.59 12.11
N TRP A 909 17.44 -13.67 10.77
CA TRP A 909 16.24 -13.89 9.96
C TRP A 909 15.68 -15.32 10.08
N LEU A 910 16.53 -16.33 10.26
CA LEU A 910 16.06 -17.70 10.51
C LEU A 910 15.33 -17.80 11.85
N HIS A 911 15.74 -17.05 12.88
CA HIS A 911 15.00 -16.97 14.14
C HIS A 911 13.58 -16.41 13.92
N MET A 912 13.43 -15.38 13.10
CA MET A 912 12.09 -14.86 12.73
C MET A 912 11.21 -15.95 12.10
N LEU A 913 11.76 -16.72 11.16
CA LEU A 913 11.03 -17.80 10.48
C LEU A 913 10.72 -18.96 11.43
N ASP A 914 11.73 -19.45 12.15
CA ASP A 914 11.68 -20.75 12.82
C ASP A 914 11.17 -20.64 14.24
N ALA A 915 11.54 -19.60 14.99
CA ALA A 915 11.09 -19.42 16.37
C ALA A 915 9.82 -18.56 16.44
N LEU A 916 9.80 -17.42 15.73
CA LEU A 916 8.67 -16.49 15.76
C LEU A 916 7.53 -16.88 14.80
N LYS A 917 7.79 -17.79 13.84
CA LYS A 917 6.84 -18.18 12.78
C LYS A 917 6.37 -17.01 11.92
N ALA A 918 7.17 -15.96 11.85
CA ALA A 918 6.92 -14.79 11.03
C ALA A 918 7.05 -15.15 9.54
N THR A 919 6.28 -14.47 8.71
CA THR A 919 6.29 -14.67 7.24
C THR A 919 6.53 -13.37 6.48
N VAL A 920 6.47 -12.25 7.18
CA VAL A 920 7.08 -10.96 6.81
C VAL A 920 8.15 -10.68 7.88
N VAL A 921 9.20 -9.96 7.53
CA VAL A 921 10.25 -9.58 8.49
C VAL A 921 9.70 -8.69 9.61
N THR A 922 10.29 -8.79 10.79
CA THR A 922 9.75 -8.19 12.03
C THR A 922 10.45 -6.87 12.41
N GLU A 923 9.83 -6.05 13.27
CA GLU A 923 10.35 -4.71 13.63
C GLU A 923 11.66 -4.75 14.44
N ALA A 924 11.89 -5.82 15.20
CA ALA A 924 13.12 -6.10 15.91
C ALA A 924 13.43 -7.59 15.79
N TRP A 925 14.59 -8.03 16.27
CA TRP A 925 14.96 -9.46 16.20
C TRP A 925 14.06 -10.36 17.05
N ASP A 926 13.62 -9.90 18.23
CA ASP A 926 12.86 -10.71 19.17
C ASP A 926 12.01 -9.86 20.14
N PRO A 927 10.82 -10.34 20.57
CA PRO A 927 9.99 -9.65 21.55
C PRO A 927 10.67 -9.38 22.91
N SER A 928 11.72 -10.10 23.28
CA SER A 928 12.52 -9.82 24.47
C SER A 928 13.33 -8.53 24.38
N LEU A 929 13.72 -8.12 23.16
CA LEU A 929 14.38 -6.84 22.90
C LEU A 929 13.37 -5.70 22.75
N LYS A 930 12.19 -6.00 22.23
CA LYS A 930 11.09 -5.05 22.04
C LYS A 930 9.74 -5.73 22.14
N SER A 931 9.12 -5.66 23.33
CA SER A 931 7.88 -6.38 23.63
C SER A 931 6.66 -5.94 22.81
N ASN A 932 6.66 -4.69 22.33
CA ASN A 932 5.59 -4.07 21.54
C ASN A 932 5.92 -3.96 20.04
N MET A 933 6.72 -4.87 19.51
CA MET A 933 7.10 -4.93 18.09
C MET A 933 5.97 -5.42 17.18
N THR A 934 6.02 -5.02 15.90
CA THR A 934 5.20 -5.62 14.83
C THR A 934 5.91 -6.78 14.14
N PHE A 935 5.14 -7.65 13.50
CA PHE A 935 5.64 -8.79 12.72
C PHE A 935 5.59 -8.53 11.21
N SER A 936 5.34 -7.27 10.85
CA SER A 936 5.28 -6.75 9.49
C SER A 936 6.04 -5.42 9.39
N HIS A 937 7.36 -5.46 9.26
CA HIS A 937 8.22 -4.27 9.23
C HIS A 937 9.32 -4.39 8.18
N ALA A 938 9.09 -3.80 7.01
CA ALA A 938 9.88 -4.10 5.82
C ALA A 938 11.34 -3.64 5.90
N TRP A 939 11.72 -2.75 6.82
CA TRP A 939 13.12 -2.29 6.97
C TRP A 939 14.14 -3.39 7.35
N ALA A 940 13.67 -4.59 7.70
CA ALA A 940 14.47 -5.76 8.00
C ALA A 940 14.75 -6.61 6.74
N SER A 941 14.31 -6.14 5.56
CA SER A 941 14.44 -6.82 4.26
C SER A 941 15.82 -6.70 3.61
N ALA A 942 16.82 -6.19 4.32
CA ALA A 942 18.18 -5.98 3.80
C ALA A 942 18.73 -7.17 2.97
N PRO A 943 18.52 -8.45 3.34
CA PRO A 943 18.96 -9.58 2.52
C PRO A 943 18.43 -9.59 1.07
N ALA A 944 17.21 -9.10 0.82
CA ALA A 944 16.67 -9.03 -0.56
C ALA A 944 17.56 -8.19 -1.48
N GLY A 945 18.04 -7.03 -0.99
CA GLY A 945 18.95 -6.16 -1.73
C GLY A 945 20.43 -6.57 -1.61
N ALA A 946 20.87 -7.08 -0.47
CA ALA A 946 22.26 -7.49 -0.24
C ALA A 946 22.65 -8.72 -1.07
N VAL A 947 21.76 -9.70 -1.22
CA VAL A 947 21.97 -10.87 -2.09
C VAL A 947 22.16 -10.41 -3.55
N ALA A 948 21.31 -9.52 -4.04
CA ALA A 948 21.41 -8.97 -5.39
C ALA A 948 22.73 -8.19 -5.61
N ARG A 949 23.03 -7.23 -4.71
CA ARG A 949 24.16 -6.31 -4.86
C ARG A 949 25.52 -6.93 -4.57
N HIS A 950 25.59 -7.94 -3.70
CA HIS A 950 26.87 -8.46 -3.20
C HIS A 950 27.09 -9.95 -3.50
N ILE A 951 26.12 -10.81 -3.22
CA ILE A 951 26.30 -12.26 -3.47
C ILE A 951 26.27 -12.55 -4.97
N LEU A 952 25.21 -12.12 -5.66
CA LEU A 952 25.16 -12.09 -7.13
C LEU A 952 26.03 -10.95 -7.69
N GLY A 953 26.25 -9.91 -6.89
CA GLY A 953 27.24 -8.87 -7.17
C GLY A 953 26.80 -7.82 -8.18
N VAL A 954 25.51 -7.71 -8.50
CA VAL A 954 25.01 -6.82 -9.56
C VAL A 954 24.76 -5.42 -9.00
N GLN A 955 25.54 -4.43 -9.45
CA GLN A 955 25.42 -3.05 -9.02
C GLN A 955 25.37 -2.13 -10.25
N VAL A 956 24.43 -1.19 -10.27
CA VAL A 956 24.38 -0.18 -11.33
C VAL A 956 25.49 0.85 -11.09
N SER A 957 26.39 1.05 -12.06
CA SER A 957 27.52 1.98 -11.94
C SER A 957 27.36 3.25 -12.78
N LYS A 958 26.41 3.27 -13.71
CA LYS A 958 26.05 4.46 -14.52
C LYS A 958 24.53 4.62 -14.62
N PRO A 959 24.02 5.87 -14.66
CA PRO A 959 22.58 6.16 -14.65
C PRO A 959 21.78 5.37 -15.69
N GLY A 960 20.57 4.97 -15.30
CA GLY A 960 19.63 4.24 -16.17
C GLY A 960 20.10 2.84 -16.54
N ALA A 961 20.86 2.19 -15.65
CA ALA A 961 21.43 0.86 -15.86
C ALA A 961 22.27 0.74 -17.14
N ALA A 962 22.92 1.84 -17.56
CA ALA A 962 23.74 1.88 -18.77
C ALA A 962 25.04 1.07 -18.61
N GLU A 963 25.56 0.98 -17.38
CA GLU A 963 26.70 0.14 -17.03
C GLU A 963 26.48 -0.50 -15.65
N PHE A 964 26.94 -1.74 -15.52
CA PHE A 964 26.97 -2.47 -14.26
C PHE A 964 28.42 -2.72 -13.81
N LEU A 965 28.66 -2.64 -12.50
CA LEU A 965 29.73 -3.39 -11.86
C LEU A 965 29.13 -4.73 -11.43
N ILE A 966 29.73 -5.84 -11.87
CA ILE A 966 29.27 -7.19 -11.52
C ILE A 966 30.41 -7.90 -10.80
N ARG A 967 30.27 -8.01 -9.47
CA ARG A 967 31.30 -8.53 -8.58
C ARG A 967 30.71 -9.56 -7.62
N PRO A 968 30.49 -10.82 -8.06
CA PRO A 968 29.90 -11.85 -7.21
C PRO A 968 30.81 -12.15 -6.01
N ARG A 969 30.30 -11.99 -4.78
CA ARG A 969 30.99 -12.26 -3.51
C ARG A 969 30.31 -13.40 -2.78
N THR A 970 30.51 -14.62 -3.27
CA THR A 970 29.77 -15.81 -2.79
C THR A 970 30.36 -16.47 -1.55
N GLY A 971 31.45 -15.93 -0.97
CA GLY A 971 32.13 -16.52 0.19
C GLY A 971 32.48 -17.98 -0.06
N GLN A 972 32.03 -18.87 0.85
CA GLN A 972 32.28 -20.31 0.78
C GLN A 972 31.23 -21.11 -0.02
N LEU A 973 30.22 -20.45 -0.62
CA LEU A 973 29.19 -21.15 -1.38
C LEU A 973 29.79 -21.92 -2.57
N ALA A 974 29.39 -23.19 -2.71
CA ALA A 974 29.75 -24.02 -3.85
C ALA A 974 28.98 -23.59 -5.11
N ALA A 975 27.76 -23.07 -4.95
CA ALA A 975 26.98 -22.52 -6.06
C ALA A 975 26.10 -21.35 -5.60
N ALA A 976 25.93 -20.37 -6.49
CA ALA A 976 24.92 -19.33 -6.38
C ALA A 976 24.45 -18.96 -7.80
N GLU A 977 23.14 -18.91 -8.02
CA GLU A 977 22.55 -18.51 -9.29
C GLU A 977 21.32 -17.63 -9.08
N GLY A 978 21.12 -16.66 -9.94
CA GLY A 978 19.98 -15.75 -9.80
C GLY A 978 19.86 -14.73 -10.92
N THR A 979 18.76 -13.99 -10.88
CA THR A 979 18.42 -12.92 -11.82
C THR A 979 18.10 -11.66 -11.03
N VAL A 980 18.75 -10.56 -11.38
CA VAL A 980 18.53 -9.23 -10.78
C VAL A 980 17.86 -8.32 -11.80
N PRO A 981 16.68 -7.74 -11.51
CA PRO A 981 16.00 -6.85 -12.44
C PRO A 981 16.74 -5.52 -12.60
N SER A 982 16.59 -4.89 -13.77
CA SER A 982 17.06 -3.51 -14.00
C SER A 982 16.22 -2.81 -15.05
N LEU A 983 16.40 -1.48 -15.18
CA LEU A 983 15.62 -0.68 -16.12
C LEU A 983 15.79 -1.15 -17.58
N ARG A 984 17.00 -1.55 -17.99
CA ARG A 984 17.31 -1.99 -19.37
C ARG A 984 17.11 -3.49 -19.61
N GLY A 985 16.88 -4.27 -18.56
CA GLY A 985 16.69 -5.72 -18.64
C GLY A 985 17.33 -6.45 -17.46
N PRO A 986 16.96 -7.71 -17.22
CA PRO A 986 17.55 -8.48 -16.12
C PRO A 986 19.03 -8.79 -16.36
N VAL A 987 19.81 -8.86 -15.28
CA VAL A 987 21.17 -9.41 -15.25
C VAL A 987 21.12 -10.78 -14.60
N SER A 988 21.56 -11.82 -15.30
CA SER A 988 21.67 -13.17 -14.72
C SER A 988 23.10 -13.46 -14.28
N VAL A 989 23.26 -14.13 -13.14
CA VAL A 989 24.56 -14.51 -12.59
C VAL A 989 24.51 -15.98 -12.18
N THR A 990 25.57 -16.71 -12.48
CA THR A 990 25.78 -18.09 -12.03
C THR A 990 27.24 -18.25 -11.62
N VAL A 991 27.47 -18.67 -10.39
CA VAL A 991 28.78 -19.02 -9.85
C VAL A 991 28.75 -20.50 -9.47
N ARG A 992 29.74 -21.27 -9.89
CA ARG A 992 29.91 -22.69 -9.52
C ARG A 992 31.37 -22.97 -9.15
N ARG A 993 31.56 -23.68 -8.04
CA ARG A 993 32.86 -24.11 -7.52
C ARG A 993 32.79 -25.58 -7.13
N SER A 994 33.69 -26.39 -7.68
CA SER A 994 33.77 -27.83 -7.38
C SER A 994 35.22 -28.31 -7.49
N GLY A 995 35.86 -28.56 -6.34
CA GLY A 995 37.30 -28.85 -6.31
C GLY A 995 38.10 -27.71 -6.91
N ALA A 996 38.89 -27.98 -7.96
CA ALA A 996 39.62 -26.94 -8.68
C ALA A 996 38.73 -26.15 -9.67
N ALA A 997 37.61 -26.69 -10.12
CA ALA A 997 36.75 -26.05 -11.12
C ALA A 997 36.06 -24.82 -10.53
N HIS A 998 36.14 -23.70 -11.26
CA HIS A 998 35.49 -22.44 -10.92
C HIS A 998 34.93 -21.81 -12.18
N THR A 999 33.62 -21.59 -12.24
CA THR A 999 32.93 -20.96 -13.36
C THR A 999 32.06 -19.81 -12.87
N VAL A 1000 32.19 -18.66 -13.51
CA VAL A 1000 31.29 -17.51 -13.35
C VAL A 1000 30.70 -17.19 -14.71
N ARG A 1001 29.37 -17.25 -14.83
CA ARG A 1001 28.62 -16.88 -16.03
C ARG A 1001 27.70 -15.71 -15.71
N VAL A 1002 27.71 -14.70 -16.57
CA VAL A 1002 26.91 -13.48 -16.43
C VAL A 1002 26.17 -13.18 -17.73
N GLY A 1003 24.86 -12.97 -17.65
CA GLY A 1003 24.05 -12.45 -18.75
C GLY A 1003 23.82 -10.96 -18.59
N VAL A 1004 24.32 -10.15 -19.54
CA VAL A 1004 24.15 -8.69 -19.55
C VAL A 1004 23.03 -8.32 -20.54
N PRO A 1005 22.07 -7.47 -20.17
CA PRO A 1005 20.94 -7.13 -21.04
C PRO A 1005 21.38 -6.29 -22.25
N PRO A 1006 20.64 -6.36 -23.38
CA PRO A 1006 20.87 -5.50 -24.55
C PRO A 1006 20.93 -4.01 -24.18
N ASN A 1007 21.76 -3.27 -24.92
CA ASN A 1007 21.97 -1.84 -24.70
C ASN A 1007 22.58 -1.45 -23.34
N SER A 1008 23.13 -2.42 -22.60
CA SER A 1008 23.96 -2.18 -21.41
C SER A 1008 25.36 -2.76 -21.61
N ARG A 1009 26.28 -2.35 -20.74
CA ARG A 1009 27.61 -2.94 -20.61
C ARG A 1009 27.92 -3.26 -19.15
N ALA A 1010 28.95 -4.06 -18.89
CA ALA A 1010 29.37 -4.36 -17.53
C ALA A 1010 30.89 -4.40 -17.37
N VAL A 1011 31.38 -4.11 -16.16
CA VAL A 1011 32.72 -4.48 -15.71
C VAL A 1011 32.56 -5.65 -14.75
N LEU A 1012 33.16 -6.79 -15.07
CA LEU A 1012 33.13 -7.97 -14.21
C LEU A 1012 34.37 -8.00 -13.32
N GLU A 1013 34.19 -8.32 -12.05
CA GLU A 1013 35.26 -8.56 -11.09
C GLU A 1013 35.10 -9.93 -10.46
N VAL A 1014 35.96 -10.87 -10.87
CA VAL A 1014 35.90 -12.27 -10.43
C VAL A 1014 37.06 -12.58 -9.50
N GLU A 1015 36.75 -12.94 -8.26
CA GLU A 1015 37.74 -13.39 -7.27
C GLU A 1015 38.33 -14.75 -7.69
N ILE A 1016 39.66 -14.84 -7.77
CA ILE A 1016 40.37 -16.09 -8.05
C ILE A 1016 41.32 -16.50 -6.91
N GLY A 1017 41.39 -15.71 -5.83
CA GLY A 1017 42.22 -15.98 -4.66
C GLY A 1017 43.71 -15.95 -5.00
N ASP A 1018 44.44 -17.01 -4.63
CA ASP A 1018 45.87 -17.16 -4.93
C ASP A 1018 46.13 -17.91 -6.25
N ALA A 1019 45.10 -18.23 -7.02
CA ALA A 1019 45.26 -18.92 -8.29
C ALA A 1019 45.95 -18.02 -9.33
N ASP A 1020 46.77 -18.63 -10.20
CA ASP A 1020 47.40 -17.93 -11.32
C ASP A 1020 46.32 -17.42 -12.30
N PRO A 1021 46.27 -16.10 -12.61
CA PRO A 1021 45.40 -15.55 -13.65
C PRO A 1021 45.45 -16.30 -14.99
N SER A 1022 46.60 -16.89 -15.34
CA SER A 1022 46.78 -17.64 -16.59
C SER A 1022 45.96 -18.95 -16.65
N ALA A 1023 45.52 -19.46 -15.49
CA ALA A 1023 44.67 -20.64 -15.39
C ALA A 1023 43.20 -20.37 -15.72
N TYR A 1024 42.81 -19.11 -16.00
CA TYR A 1024 41.44 -18.72 -16.30
C TYR A 1024 41.25 -18.34 -17.76
N ARG A 1025 40.25 -18.94 -18.39
CA ARG A 1025 39.76 -18.56 -19.72
C ARG A 1025 38.57 -17.63 -19.56
N VAL A 1026 38.60 -16.51 -20.29
CA VAL A 1026 37.51 -15.55 -20.36
C VAL A 1026 36.90 -15.58 -21.75
N THR A 1027 35.59 -15.85 -21.82
CA THR A 1027 34.78 -15.76 -23.05
C THR A 1027 33.77 -14.65 -22.86
N ALA A 1028 33.97 -13.52 -23.53
CA ALA A 1028 33.06 -12.38 -23.44
C ALA A 1028 33.07 -11.59 -24.75
N THR A 1029 31.97 -10.88 -25.01
CA THR A 1029 31.84 -10.01 -26.18
C THR A 1029 32.02 -8.56 -25.75
N ALA A 1030 32.76 -7.77 -26.52
CA ALA A 1030 32.89 -6.33 -26.28
C ALA A 1030 31.56 -5.59 -26.58
N PRO A 1031 31.31 -4.42 -25.97
CA PRO A 1031 30.15 -3.60 -26.33
C PRO A 1031 30.10 -3.32 -27.84
N GLY A 1032 28.96 -3.57 -28.48
CA GLY A 1032 28.81 -3.42 -29.93
C GLY A 1032 29.41 -4.55 -30.78
N GLY A 1033 29.93 -5.62 -30.17
CA GLY A 1033 30.41 -6.82 -30.88
C GLY A 1033 31.79 -6.68 -31.54
N GLN A 1034 32.50 -5.56 -31.32
CA GLN A 1034 33.79 -5.28 -31.98
C GLN A 1034 34.94 -5.12 -30.97
N GLY A 1035 36.07 -5.76 -31.26
CA GLY A 1035 37.29 -5.68 -30.47
C GLY A 1035 37.43 -6.78 -29.42
N SER A 1036 38.55 -6.75 -28.68
CA SER A 1036 38.85 -7.69 -27.59
C SER A 1036 38.43 -7.12 -26.24
N VAL A 1037 37.94 -7.98 -25.35
CA VAL A 1037 37.68 -7.62 -23.94
C VAL A 1037 38.98 -7.65 -23.15
N ALA A 1038 39.30 -6.56 -22.46
CA ALA A 1038 40.49 -6.49 -21.61
C ALA A 1038 40.31 -7.32 -20.34
N VAL A 1039 41.34 -8.07 -19.96
CA VAL A 1039 41.43 -8.82 -18.70
C VAL A 1039 42.67 -8.34 -17.96
N ARG A 1040 42.51 -7.84 -16.74
CA ARG A 1040 43.61 -7.33 -15.92
C ARG A 1040 43.50 -7.88 -14.50
N PRO A 1041 44.52 -8.59 -13.99
CA PRO A 1041 44.56 -8.97 -12.60
C PRO A 1041 44.92 -7.74 -11.74
N PHE A 1042 44.33 -7.65 -10.56
CA PHE A 1042 44.76 -6.76 -9.48
C PHE A 1042 44.53 -7.47 -8.13
N THR A 1043 45.13 -6.95 -7.07
CA THR A 1043 44.95 -7.47 -5.71
C THR A 1043 44.06 -6.52 -4.92
N ASP A 1044 43.09 -7.09 -4.19
CA ASP A 1044 42.28 -6.40 -3.20
C ASP A 1044 42.31 -7.16 -1.86
N LEU A 1045 41.42 -6.79 -0.93
CA LEU A 1045 41.28 -7.42 0.39
C LEU A 1045 40.96 -8.93 0.35
N THR A 1046 40.55 -9.46 -0.79
CA THR A 1046 40.18 -10.86 -1.00
C THR A 1046 41.22 -11.67 -1.78
N GLY A 1047 42.36 -11.05 -2.10
CA GLY A 1047 43.42 -11.65 -2.90
C GLY A 1047 43.36 -11.20 -4.36
N THR A 1048 43.67 -12.11 -5.30
CA THR A 1048 43.71 -11.77 -6.73
C THR A 1048 42.30 -11.73 -7.32
N VAL A 1049 42.01 -10.65 -8.05
CA VAL A 1049 40.75 -10.43 -8.76
C VAL A 1049 41.04 -10.19 -10.24
N LEU A 1050 40.28 -10.85 -11.11
CA LEU A 1050 40.26 -10.57 -12.55
C LEU A 1050 39.25 -9.47 -12.83
N ARG A 1051 39.72 -8.28 -13.24
CA ARG A 1051 38.86 -7.24 -13.82
C ARG A 1051 38.72 -7.47 -15.32
N ILE A 1052 37.50 -7.69 -15.78
CA ILE A 1052 37.15 -8.01 -17.16
C ILE A 1052 36.18 -6.96 -17.66
N GLY A 1053 36.52 -6.29 -18.76
CA GLY A 1053 35.57 -5.41 -19.44
C GLY A 1053 36.13 -4.05 -19.88
N PRO A 1054 35.23 -3.18 -20.38
CA PRO A 1054 33.78 -3.38 -20.41
C PRO A 1054 33.37 -4.55 -21.32
N VAL A 1055 32.41 -5.37 -20.87
CA VAL A 1055 31.73 -6.42 -21.65
C VAL A 1055 30.38 -5.89 -22.14
N GLY A 1056 29.97 -6.28 -23.34
CA GLY A 1056 28.66 -5.95 -23.92
C GLY A 1056 27.57 -6.91 -23.48
N SER A 1057 26.38 -6.74 -24.06
CA SER A 1057 25.24 -7.63 -23.82
C SER A 1057 25.50 -9.07 -24.24
N GLY A 1058 24.69 -10.01 -23.73
CA GLY A 1058 24.85 -11.44 -23.95
C GLY A 1058 25.60 -12.11 -22.80
N THR A 1059 26.12 -13.31 -23.05
CA THR A 1059 26.79 -14.11 -22.02
C THR A 1059 28.29 -13.83 -21.97
N ALA A 1060 28.78 -13.49 -20.78
CA ALA A 1060 30.19 -13.50 -20.44
C ALA A 1060 30.47 -14.66 -19.48
N GLU A 1061 31.57 -15.37 -19.69
CA GLU A 1061 31.95 -16.56 -18.92
C GLU A 1061 33.43 -16.52 -18.55
N VAL A 1062 33.72 -16.84 -17.29
CA VAL A 1062 35.06 -16.97 -16.73
C VAL A 1062 35.16 -18.38 -16.17
N GLU A 1063 36.07 -19.18 -16.70
CA GLU A 1063 36.23 -20.59 -16.34
C GLU A 1063 37.69 -20.88 -16.01
N ARG A 1064 37.94 -21.56 -14.90
CA ARG A 1064 39.27 -22.11 -14.62
C ARG A 1064 39.49 -23.35 -15.49
N VAL A 1065 40.50 -23.31 -16.34
CA VAL A 1065 40.87 -24.44 -17.19
C VAL A 1065 41.75 -25.40 -16.38
N SER A 1066 41.40 -26.69 -16.34
CA SER A 1066 42.27 -27.72 -15.80
C SER A 1066 43.50 -27.87 -16.70
N SER A 1067 44.69 -27.68 -16.12
CA SER A 1067 45.98 -27.96 -16.76
C SER A 1067 46.11 -29.43 -17.13
#